data_AF-D5V6Y9-F1
#
_entry.id   AF-D5V6Y9-F1
#
_cell.length_a   1.000
_cell.length_b   1.000
_cell.length_c   1.000
_cell.angle_alpha   90.00
_cell.angle_beta   90.00
_cell.angle_gamma   90.00
#
_symmetry.space_group_name_H-M   'P 1'
#
loop_
_entity.id
_entity.type
_entity.pdbx_description
1 polymer ?
#
loop_
_entity_poly.entity_id
_entity_poly.type
_entity_poly.pdbx_seq_one_letter_code
_entity_poly.pdbx_strand_id
1 'polypeptide(L)'
;MKLSLYIIFTIIFLLSNANAQFNQKVSFDKVKENISYKNDIKPILDKRCVVCHSCYNSPCQLKMSSLEGLLRGATKEPIYKNRLKAGEMTRLFVDASTTEQWREKGFYPVNEKIPNLNASIMSYLLNQKQQFPKVKGSYAPEDDELTCIKDKDELEKYLNDKPYHGMPYGFPALKKEEHNLLMTWLDKGIKNTETLQNKEPKEIKIFEDFLNNQDIKYKVTARYIYEHLFLAHIKFPDSNDYYELVRSYTKPNTSVKIIATRLPFDKVKEPFYYRFEKIKSTIVHKTHMVYYLDESKLKRYKDLFINTNWEAKPSLVSYDPKIAANPLTAYEQIPATSRYNFLLDNIHYFIMTFIRGPVCKGQIALNVINDHFWVAFKDPKYDVTLHDSNFIHDNLKKLSVPNEYGPNAPILDTFDFYNYDQDTIAYYKNKNELYKKYYKNGIDINSIWKGNNSEEKNNDAILTIYRHFNSASVQKGALGDIPKTMWVIDYPLLERLYYSLVVGFDVFGNTPHKLLVRKYMDRLRIEGESNFLEYLPKDIRKTQFDKWYLGYTAKWLITYTPSQNNTLVKYKSKQYKRELILDILKYTNTPKDEMNFIEKGYKQSPILKQYNTKAQIERSLKDMTLKKNMTLFRDYSSNNFNLSYLRIQMNNGDNYVYSVVINKWHDNVAFLFNESERLDPSKDRINIVRGFVGSYPNLFIVVKQDDLSTFFSILENYKKNDNKKLAKYFISRENKNFWEVYDWFQNEFDKEQPIDSGIFDLNRYFRKSILPETN
;
A
#
# COMPACT_ATOMS: atom_id res chain seq x y z
N MET A 1 17.07 13.49 66.71
CA MET A 1 16.00 14.01 65.82
C MET A 1 16.42 15.16 64.87
N LYS A 2 17.71 15.49 64.70
CA LYS A 2 18.14 16.53 63.74
C LYS A 2 18.99 16.02 62.55
N LEU A 3 19.29 14.71 62.49
CA LEU A 3 20.06 14.13 61.38
C LEU A 3 19.21 13.42 60.32
N SER A 4 17.97 13.04 60.62
CA SER A 4 17.06 12.38 59.65
C SER A 4 16.31 13.33 58.73
N LEU A 5 16.18 14.63 59.07
CA LEU A 5 15.54 15.60 58.17
C LEU A 5 16.44 16.08 57.03
N TYR A 6 17.77 16.09 57.23
CA TYR A 6 18.70 16.51 56.18
C TYR A 6 18.82 15.47 55.06
N ILE A 7 18.76 14.17 55.38
CA ILE A 7 18.86 13.10 54.37
C ILE A 7 17.58 13.02 53.50
N ILE A 8 16.41 13.40 54.05
CA ILE A 8 15.16 13.45 53.26
C ILE A 8 15.15 14.65 52.31
N PHE A 9 15.77 15.78 52.67
CA PHE A 9 15.85 16.94 51.78
C PHE A 9 16.87 16.77 50.64
N THR A 10 17.97 16.02 50.87
CA THR A 10 18.95 15.74 49.80
C THR A 10 18.49 14.64 48.84
N ILE A 11 17.65 13.70 49.28
CA ILE A 11 17.08 12.66 48.40
C ILE A 11 15.92 13.19 47.54
N ILE A 12 15.20 14.23 47.97
CA ILE A 12 14.18 14.89 47.14
C ILE A 12 14.81 15.78 46.05
N PHE A 13 16.02 16.32 46.26
CA PHE A 13 16.71 17.12 45.23
C PHE A 13 17.52 16.31 44.20
N LEU A 14 17.75 15.02 44.45
CA LEU A 14 18.45 14.10 43.51
C LEU A 14 17.51 13.32 42.59
N LEU A 15 16.19 13.56 42.67
CA LEU A 15 15.21 13.20 41.65
C LEU A 15 14.80 14.44 40.83
N SER A 16 15.76 15.29 40.46
CA SER A 16 15.57 16.24 39.36
C SER A 16 15.58 15.46 38.03
N ASN A 17 14.49 14.75 37.76
CA ASN A 17 14.06 14.64 36.36
C ASN A 17 13.96 16.08 35.88
N ALA A 18 14.79 16.45 34.90
CA ALA A 18 14.71 17.76 34.26
C ALA A 18 13.28 17.93 33.73
N ASN A 19 12.43 18.60 34.52
CA ASN A 19 11.11 19.02 34.09
C ASN A 19 11.37 20.12 33.07
N ALA A 20 11.30 19.75 31.80
CA ALA A 20 11.38 20.69 30.71
C ALA A 20 10.13 21.58 30.76
N GLN A 21 10.24 22.72 31.41
CA GLN A 21 9.18 23.71 31.41
C GLN A 21 9.08 24.30 29.99
N PHE A 22 7.85 24.41 29.46
CA PHE A 22 7.59 25.02 28.16
C PHE A 22 8.27 26.40 28.05
N ASN A 23 9.19 26.53 27.09
CA ASN A 23 9.85 27.80 26.80
C ASN A 23 8.99 28.60 25.82
N GLN A 24 8.43 29.71 26.29
CA GLN A 24 7.57 30.59 25.49
C GLN A 24 8.33 31.33 24.38
N LYS A 25 9.68 31.31 24.35
CA LYS A 25 10.48 31.99 23.33
C LYS A 25 11.34 31.00 22.55
N VAL A 26 11.16 30.99 21.23
CA VAL A 26 12.04 30.28 20.30
C VAL A 26 13.19 31.20 19.85
N SER A 27 14.42 30.69 19.88
CA SER A 27 15.63 31.40 19.43
C SER A 27 16.44 30.52 18.47
N PHE A 28 16.91 31.09 17.37
CA PHE A 28 17.72 30.41 16.35
C PHE A 28 18.60 31.42 15.62
N ASP A 29 19.65 30.94 14.94
CA ASP A 29 20.51 31.81 14.14
C ASP A 29 19.80 32.11 12.82
N LYS A 30 19.54 33.39 12.53
CA LYS A 30 18.95 33.80 11.23
C LYS A 30 19.97 33.58 10.12
N VAL A 31 19.56 32.91 9.05
CA VAL A 31 20.43 32.59 7.91
C VAL A 31 19.75 32.96 6.58
N LYS A 32 20.54 33.47 5.62
CA LYS A 32 20.14 33.89 4.27
C LYS A 32 19.04 34.97 4.21
N GLU A 33 19.22 36.00 3.38
CA GLU A 33 18.18 37.03 3.18
C GLU A 33 17.04 36.55 2.26
N ASN A 34 17.37 35.82 1.19
CA ASN A 34 16.39 35.26 0.26
C ASN A 34 16.39 33.73 0.36
N ILE A 35 15.21 33.13 0.60
CA ILE A 35 15.03 31.68 0.76
C ILE A 35 14.01 31.20 -0.28
N SER A 36 14.39 30.24 -1.11
CA SER A 36 13.52 29.62 -2.11
C SER A 36 12.78 28.41 -1.51
N TYR A 37 11.46 28.33 -1.70
CA TYR A 37 10.72 27.12 -1.30
C TYR A 37 11.26 25.89 -2.03
N LYS A 38 11.26 25.89 -3.37
CA LYS A 38 11.70 24.74 -4.17
C LYS A 38 13.16 24.34 -3.95
N ASN A 39 14.09 25.29 -3.86
CA ASN A 39 15.52 24.97 -3.85
C ASN A 39 16.11 24.81 -2.44
N ASP A 40 15.61 25.57 -1.46
CA ASP A 40 16.17 25.58 -0.10
C ASP A 40 15.32 24.76 0.90
N ILE A 41 13.99 24.86 0.83
CA ILE A 41 13.09 24.32 1.87
C ILE A 41 12.52 22.95 1.51
N LYS A 42 12.02 22.78 0.29
CA LYS A 42 11.41 21.55 -0.19
C LYS A 42 12.35 20.34 -0.02
N PRO A 43 13.67 20.41 -0.30
CA PRO A 43 14.57 19.28 -0.07
C PRO A 43 14.64 18.84 1.40
N ILE A 44 14.53 19.79 2.35
CA ILE A 44 14.50 19.49 3.78
C ILE A 44 13.16 18.84 4.16
N LEU A 45 12.04 19.43 3.73
CA LEU A 45 10.71 18.88 3.99
C LEU A 45 10.56 17.47 3.43
N ASP A 46 11.01 17.23 2.20
CA ASP A 46 10.97 15.91 1.56
C ASP A 46 11.74 14.88 2.38
N LYS A 47 12.99 15.17 2.71
CA LYS A 47 13.90 14.22 3.38
C LYS A 47 13.61 13.99 4.87
N ARG A 48 12.86 14.88 5.52
CA ARG A 48 12.71 14.88 6.99
C ARG A 48 11.27 14.89 7.47
N CYS A 49 10.34 15.42 6.68
CA CYS A 49 8.95 15.63 7.08
C CYS A 49 7.96 14.78 6.25
N VAL A 50 8.09 14.75 4.92
CA VAL A 50 7.20 14.01 4.00
C VAL A 50 7.24 12.50 4.27
N VAL A 51 8.36 12.01 4.81
CA VAL A 51 8.56 10.64 5.31
C VAL A 51 7.50 10.21 6.34
N CYS A 52 6.84 11.15 7.02
CA CYS A 52 5.69 10.88 7.90
C CYS A 52 4.42 11.65 7.48
N HIS A 53 4.57 12.87 6.93
CA HIS A 53 3.50 13.80 6.59
C HIS A 53 3.09 13.71 5.11
N SER A 54 2.72 12.50 4.68
CA SER A 54 2.15 12.24 3.35
C SER A 54 0.93 11.31 3.38
N CYS A 55 0.12 11.29 2.32
CA CYS A 55 -1.13 10.53 2.20
C CYS A 55 -2.13 10.70 3.39
N TYR A 56 -3.11 9.81 3.53
CA TYR A 56 -4.16 9.84 4.55
C TYR A 56 -3.72 9.32 5.92
N ASN A 57 -2.58 8.63 6.00
CA ASN A 57 -1.98 8.23 7.28
C ASN A 57 -1.11 9.33 7.90
N SER A 58 -1.03 10.51 7.27
CA SER A 58 -0.40 11.69 7.88
C SER A 58 -1.06 12.02 9.22
N PRO A 59 -0.29 12.17 10.31
CA PRO A 59 -0.83 12.66 11.57
C PRO A 59 -1.56 13.99 11.37
N CYS A 60 -2.76 14.12 11.94
CA CYS A 60 -3.59 15.33 11.88
C CYS A 60 -3.97 15.78 10.45
N GLN A 61 -3.89 14.86 9.48
CA GLN A 61 -3.97 15.14 8.05
C GLN A 61 -2.99 16.21 7.54
N LEU A 62 -1.93 16.52 8.30
CA LEU A 62 -0.92 17.50 7.92
C LEU A 62 -0.05 16.92 6.80
N LYS A 63 -0.26 17.38 5.57
CA LYS A 63 0.48 16.93 4.38
C LYS A 63 1.57 17.95 4.06
N MET A 64 2.84 17.56 4.10
CA MET A 64 3.97 18.44 3.80
C MET A 64 4.60 18.19 2.42
N SER A 65 3.95 17.36 1.60
CA SER A 65 4.42 17.02 0.23
C SER A 65 4.26 18.16 -0.77
N SER A 66 3.65 19.28 -0.40
CA SER A 66 3.53 20.49 -1.22
C SER A 66 3.38 21.72 -0.33
N LEU A 67 3.57 22.91 -0.91
CA LEU A 67 3.39 24.18 -0.20
C LEU A 67 1.94 24.37 0.24
N GLU A 68 0.99 24.05 -0.63
CA GLU A 68 -0.45 24.12 -0.37
C GLU A 68 -0.87 23.16 0.74
N GLY A 69 -0.25 21.98 0.82
CA GLY A 69 -0.49 21.03 1.91
C GLY A 69 -0.04 21.57 3.27
N LEU A 70 1.11 22.25 3.30
CA LEU A 70 1.61 22.89 4.52
C LEU A 70 0.75 24.09 4.92
N LEU A 71 0.37 24.95 3.97
CA LEU A 71 -0.49 26.12 4.20
C LEU A 71 -1.90 25.74 4.65
N ARG A 72 -2.44 24.63 4.11
CA ARG A 72 -3.68 24.03 4.60
C ARG A 72 -3.60 23.74 6.09
N GLY A 73 -2.44 23.30 6.60
CA GLY A 73 -2.22 23.04 8.01
C GLY A 73 -2.80 21.69 8.47
N ALA A 74 -3.18 21.62 9.74
CA ALA A 74 -3.61 20.39 10.40
C ALA A 74 -5.11 20.44 10.76
N THR A 75 -5.69 19.28 11.04
CA THR A 75 -7.04 19.15 11.59
C THR A 75 -7.07 18.06 12.66
N LYS A 76 -7.99 18.20 13.62
CA LYS A 76 -8.28 17.18 14.62
C LYS A 76 -9.23 16.09 14.10
N GLU A 77 -9.87 16.31 12.96
CA GLU A 77 -10.80 15.34 12.38
C GLU A 77 -10.00 14.18 11.77
N PRO A 78 -10.07 12.94 12.32
CA PRO A 78 -9.30 11.83 11.78
C PRO A 78 -9.98 11.26 10.53
N ILE A 79 -9.22 10.83 9.52
CA ILE A 79 -9.81 10.19 8.33
C ILE A 79 -10.37 8.80 8.70
N TYR A 80 -9.55 8.01 9.40
CA TYR A 80 -9.87 6.67 9.86
C TYR A 80 -10.55 6.71 11.22
N LYS A 81 -11.88 6.92 11.24
CA LYS A 81 -12.70 6.71 12.44
C LYS A 81 -14.00 5.98 12.11
N ASN A 82 -14.60 5.40 13.16
CA ASN A 82 -15.96 4.88 13.12
C ASN A 82 -16.94 6.07 13.09
N ARG A 83 -17.88 6.06 12.14
CA ARG A 83 -18.87 7.12 11.97
C ARG A 83 -20.23 6.52 11.60
N LEU A 84 -21.31 7.16 12.02
CA LEU A 84 -22.67 6.83 11.58
C LEU A 84 -22.95 7.34 10.16
N LYS A 85 -22.39 8.50 9.81
CA LYS A 85 -22.50 9.11 8.49
C LYS A 85 -21.11 9.36 7.88
N ALA A 86 -21.07 9.35 6.56
CA ALA A 86 -19.90 9.69 5.77
C ALA A 86 -19.38 11.08 6.16
N GLY A 87 -18.06 11.19 6.33
CA GLY A 87 -17.39 12.46 6.56
C GLY A 87 -17.27 13.28 5.27
N GLU A 88 -17.04 14.58 5.45
CA GLU A 88 -16.66 15.48 4.36
C GLU A 88 -15.28 15.08 3.81
N MET A 89 -15.09 15.19 2.49
CA MET A 89 -13.82 14.89 1.86
C MET A 89 -12.85 16.07 1.96
N THR A 90 -11.58 15.73 2.18
CA THR A 90 -10.50 16.70 2.43
C THR A 90 -9.26 16.37 1.57
N ARG A 91 -9.47 15.95 0.33
CA ARG A 91 -8.43 15.70 -0.67
C ARG A 91 -7.76 17.01 -1.05
N LEU A 92 -6.45 17.06 -0.87
CA LEU A 92 -5.63 18.21 -1.25
C LEU A 92 -5.75 18.45 -2.77
N PHE A 93 -5.82 19.72 -3.19
CA PHE A 93 -6.02 20.16 -4.58
C PHE A 93 -7.39 19.87 -5.21
N VAL A 94 -8.26 19.10 -4.55
CA VAL A 94 -9.56 18.70 -5.10
C VAL A 94 -10.70 19.36 -4.32
N ASP A 95 -10.75 19.17 -2.99
CA ASP A 95 -11.93 19.55 -2.21
C ASP A 95 -11.93 21.01 -1.71
N ALA A 96 -10.80 21.72 -1.86
CA ALA A 96 -10.67 23.17 -1.66
C ALA A 96 -9.41 23.71 -2.38
N SER A 97 -9.47 24.97 -2.81
CA SER A 97 -8.46 25.64 -3.63
C SER A 97 -7.71 26.77 -2.91
N THR A 98 -8.20 27.26 -1.76
CA THR A 98 -7.53 28.31 -0.97
C THR A 98 -7.39 27.94 0.50
N THR A 99 -6.49 28.63 1.21
CA THR A 99 -6.28 28.43 2.65
C THR A 99 -7.53 28.74 3.45
N GLU A 100 -8.28 29.78 3.09
CA GLU A 100 -9.52 30.21 3.75
C GLU A 100 -10.59 29.12 3.66
N GLN A 101 -10.78 28.52 2.48
CA GLN A 101 -11.69 27.39 2.30
C GLN A 101 -11.29 26.19 3.17
N TRP A 102 -9.99 25.97 3.41
CA TRP A 102 -9.55 24.94 4.36
C TRP A 102 -9.83 25.30 5.81
N ARG A 103 -9.76 26.59 6.20
CA ARG A 103 -10.15 27.06 7.54
C ARG A 103 -11.64 26.82 7.80
N GLU A 104 -12.50 27.06 6.81
CA GLU A 104 -13.93 26.74 6.87
C GLU A 104 -14.20 25.24 7.10
N LYS A 105 -13.35 24.37 6.54
CA LYS A 105 -13.37 22.91 6.76
C LYS A 105 -12.71 22.47 8.08
N GLY A 106 -12.40 23.41 8.98
CA GLY A 106 -11.87 23.12 10.31
C GLY A 106 -10.37 22.79 10.36
N PHE A 107 -9.61 23.11 9.31
CA PHE A 107 -8.15 23.08 9.39
C PHE A 107 -7.62 24.34 10.09
N TYR A 108 -6.46 24.24 10.73
CA TYR A 108 -5.80 25.35 11.42
C TYR A 108 -4.30 25.39 11.05
N PRO A 109 -3.69 26.59 11.06
CA PRO A 109 -2.30 26.74 10.66
C PRO A 109 -1.35 26.11 11.68
N VAL A 110 -0.27 25.49 11.18
CA VAL A 110 0.85 25.01 12.00
C VAL A 110 2.12 25.82 11.77
N ASN A 111 2.12 26.63 10.72
CA ASN A 111 3.24 27.39 10.16
C ASN A 111 3.14 28.91 10.44
N GLU A 112 2.01 29.37 10.97
CA GLU A 112 1.79 30.78 11.33
C GLU A 112 2.10 31.02 12.81
N LYS A 113 2.45 32.26 13.18
CA LYS A 113 2.75 32.63 14.57
C LYS A 113 1.51 32.44 15.43
N ILE A 114 1.67 31.73 16.56
CA ILE A 114 0.59 31.56 17.52
C ILE A 114 0.35 32.90 18.24
N PRO A 115 -0.91 33.33 18.48
CA PRO A 115 -1.17 34.52 19.28
C PRO A 115 -0.43 34.51 20.62
N ASN A 116 0.16 35.65 20.99
CA ASN A 116 0.96 35.83 22.21
C ASN A 116 2.27 35.03 22.29
N LEU A 117 2.70 34.41 21.20
CA LEU A 117 3.97 33.69 21.08
C LEU A 117 4.78 34.25 19.89
N ASN A 118 6.09 34.00 19.88
CA ASN A 118 6.98 34.59 18.86
C ASN A 118 7.14 33.72 17.59
N ALA A 119 6.58 32.51 17.58
CA ALA A 119 6.80 31.53 16.51
C ALA A 119 5.57 30.63 16.28
N SER A 120 5.65 29.79 15.25
CA SER A 120 4.60 28.83 14.89
C SER A 120 4.67 27.52 15.68
N ILE A 121 3.59 26.72 15.70
CA ILE A 121 3.58 25.38 16.32
C ILE A 121 4.75 24.53 15.77
N MET A 122 4.92 24.53 14.45
CA MET A 122 6.03 23.84 13.79
C MET A 122 7.40 24.31 14.29
N SER A 123 7.58 25.62 14.44
CA SER A 123 8.81 26.21 14.98
C SER A 123 9.11 25.77 16.42
N TYR A 124 8.10 25.73 17.30
CA TYR A 124 8.29 25.24 18.67
C TYR A 124 8.65 23.76 18.71
N LEU A 125 8.00 22.91 17.90
CA LEU A 125 8.31 21.48 17.84
C LEU A 125 9.72 21.21 17.30
N LEU A 126 10.17 21.96 16.29
CA LEU A 126 11.53 21.87 15.76
C LEU A 126 12.57 22.33 16.79
N ASN A 127 12.30 23.45 17.46
CA ASN A 127 13.19 23.98 18.50
C ASN A 127 13.26 23.05 19.72
N GLN A 128 12.14 22.47 20.14
CA GLN A 128 12.11 21.48 21.21
C GLN A 128 13.07 20.33 20.91
N LYS A 129 13.12 19.86 19.67
CA LYS A 129 14.00 18.76 19.29
C LYS A 129 15.48 19.13 19.36
N GLN A 130 15.83 20.38 19.10
CA GLN A 130 17.20 20.87 19.29
C GLN A 130 17.59 20.96 20.77
N GLN A 131 16.66 21.41 21.63
CA GLN A 131 16.91 21.53 23.07
C GLN A 131 16.92 20.16 23.77
N PHE A 132 16.10 19.21 23.32
CA PHE A 132 15.99 17.85 23.84
C PHE A 132 16.29 16.81 22.75
N PRO A 133 17.55 16.71 22.29
CA PRO A 133 17.90 15.91 21.11
C PRO A 133 17.82 14.40 21.35
N LYS A 134 17.83 13.95 22.62
CA LYS A 134 17.71 12.53 22.98
C LYS A 134 16.39 11.96 22.48
N VAL A 135 16.43 10.75 21.91
CA VAL A 135 15.26 9.99 21.50
C VAL A 135 14.97 8.97 22.61
N LYS A 136 13.87 9.15 23.35
CA LYS A 136 13.53 8.32 24.52
C LYS A 136 12.06 7.91 24.49
N GLY A 137 11.80 6.63 24.71
CA GLY A 137 10.46 6.08 24.87
C GLY A 137 9.98 5.31 23.65
N SER A 138 8.67 5.35 23.40
CA SER A 138 8.01 4.65 22.29
C SER A 138 7.29 5.66 21.42
N TYR A 139 7.40 5.49 20.10
CA TYR A 139 6.87 6.40 19.11
C TYR A 139 5.89 5.65 18.20
N ALA A 140 4.67 6.17 18.07
CA ALA A 140 3.64 5.61 17.21
C ALA A 140 2.91 6.74 16.44
N PRO A 141 3.54 7.29 15.38
CA PRO A 141 3.00 8.45 14.66
C PRO A 141 1.53 8.32 14.23
N GLU A 142 1.07 7.13 13.85
CA GLU A 142 -0.31 6.91 13.39
C GLU A 142 -1.34 6.71 14.52
N ASP A 143 -0.91 6.47 15.76
CA ASP A 143 -1.78 6.04 16.87
C ASP A 143 -1.60 6.88 18.16
N ASP A 144 -0.66 7.82 18.21
CA ASP A 144 -0.41 8.63 19.42
C ASP A 144 -1.46 9.75 19.56
N GLU A 145 -2.25 9.70 20.64
CA GLU A 145 -3.48 10.50 20.83
C GLU A 145 -3.22 12.02 20.99
N LEU A 146 -1.99 12.42 21.32
CA LEU A 146 -1.64 13.80 21.71
C LEU A 146 -0.92 14.61 20.60
N THR A 147 -0.96 14.18 19.34
CA THR A 147 -0.10 14.80 18.30
C THR A 147 -0.69 16.04 17.60
N CYS A 148 -2.00 16.30 17.72
CA CYS A 148 -2.70 17.33 16.94
C CYS A 148 -2.90 18.63 17.72
N ILE A 149 -1.78 19.26 18.08
CA ILE A 149 -1.72 20.55 18.79
C ILE A 149 -2.38 21.64 17.94
N LYS A 150 -3.34 22.38 18.51
CA LYS A 150 -4.04 23.47 17.81
C LYS A 150 -3.60 24.87 18.24
N ASP A 151 -3.21 25.04 19.50
CA ASP A 151 -2.97 26.35 20.10
C ASP A 151 -1.86 26.30 21.16
N LYS A 152 -1.66 27.44 21.84
CA LYS A 152 -0.64 27.62 22.87
C LYS A 152 -0.83 26.64 24.04
N ASP A 153 -2.05 26.49 24.54
CA ASP A 153 -2.31 25.73 25.78
C ASP A 153 -2.06 24.24 25.54
N GLU A 154 -2.48 23.74 24.37
CA GLU A 154 -2.20 22.37 23.96
C GLU A 154 -0.71 22.13 23.68
N LEU A 155 -0.01 23.10 23.10
CA LEU A 155 1.43 23.02 22.86
C LEU A 155 2.21 22.95 24.17
N GLU A 156 1.86 23.82 25.13
CA GLU A 156 2.48 23.87 26.46
C GLU A 156 2.25 22.54 27.19
N LYS A 157 1.00 22.07 27.25
CA LYS A 157 0.67 20.77 27.84
C LYS A 157 1.45 19.64 27.20
N TYR A 158 1.47 19.59 25.86
CA TYR A 158 2.17 18.53 25.13
C TYR A 158 3.67 18.49 25.44
N LEU A 159 4.35 19.64 25.43
CA LEU A 159 5.80 19.68 25.62
C LEU A 159 6.21 19.50 27.09
N ASN A 160 5.36 19.88 28.04
CA ASN A 160 5.54 19.57 29.45
C ASN A 160 5.42 18.05 29.70
N ASP A 161 4.40 17.40 29.11
CA ASP A 161 4.16 15.95 29.29
C ASP A 161 5.16 15.09 28.49
N LYS A 162 5.57 15.56 27.31
CA LYS A 162 6.39 14.81 26.34
C LYS A 162 7.60 15.62 25.83
N PRO A 163 8.55 15.98 26.69
CA PRO A 163 9.63 16.91 26.31
C PRO A 163 10.60 16.39 25.25
N TYR A 164 10.73 15.06 25.10
CA TYR A 164 11.56 14.42 24.08
C TYR A 164 10.81 14.16 22.75
N HIS A 165 9.58 14.64 22.59
CA HIS A 165 8.72 14.40 21.41
C HIS A 165 8.63 15.62 20.47
N GLY A 166 9.68 16.44 20.42
CA GLY A 166 9.86 17.42 19.35
C GLY A 166 10.02 16.76 17.96
N MET A 167 10.03 17.58 16.92
CA MET A 167 10.13 17.14 15.52
C MET A 167 11.57 17.23 14.99
N PRO A 168 12.10 16.23 14.25
CA PRO A 168 11.43 15.01 13.79
C PRO A 168 11.03 14.03 14.90
N TYR A 169 9.77 13.60 14.89
CA TYR A 169 9.15 12.82 15.95
C TYR A 169 9.79 11.42 16.06
N GLY A 170 10.49 11.20 17.17
CA GLY A 170 11.15 9.93 17.45
C GLY A 170 12.30 9.57 16.52
N PHE A 171 12.99 10.57 15.97
CA PHE A 171 14.22 10.43 15.17
C PHE A 171 15.23 11.52 15.57
N PRO A 172 16.49 11.50 15.09
CA PRO A 172 17.46 12.55 15.41
C PRO A 172 17.01 13.94 14.93
N ALA A 173 17.52 14.98 15.60
CA ALA A 173 17.29 16.38 15.23
C ALA A 173 17.80 16.67 13.81
N LEU A 174 17.26 17.74 13.20
CA LEU A 174 17.79 18.28 11.95
C LEU A 174 19.23 18.77 12.15
N LYS A 175 20.03 18.75 11.08
CA LYS A 175 21.34 19.43 11.10
C LYS A 175 21.13 20.92 11.40
N LYS A 176 22.12 21.55 12.04
CA LYS A 176 21.98 22.94 12.51
C LYS A 176 21.66 23.90 11.35
N GLU A 177 22.25 23.66 10.18
CA GLU A 177 22.03 24.46 8.98
C GLU A 177 20.61 24.28 8.44
N GLU A 178 20.13 23.03 8.34
CA GLU A 178 18.77 22.70 7.91
C GLU A 178 17.73 23.32 8.87
N HIS A 179 17.99 23.22 10.18
CA HIS A 179 17.15 23.80 11.22
C HIS A 179 17.08 25.32 11.08
N ASN A 180 18.21 26.02 11.11
CA ASN A 180 18.25 27.48 11.05
C ASN A 180 17.61 28.03 9.77
N LEU A 181 17.80 27.35 8.64
CA LEU A 181 17.19 27.70 7.36
C LEU A 181 15.67 27.59 7.40
N LEU A 182 15.15 26.47 7.89
CA LEU A 182 13.71 26.25 8.04
C LEU A 182 13.08 27.23 9.04
N MET A 183 13.75 27.51 10.15
CA MET A 183 13.29 28.46 11.17
C MET A 183 13.27 29.90 10.64
N THR A 184 14.30 30.32 9.89
CA THR A 184 14.35 31.65 9.27
C THR A 184 13.23 31.82 8.24
N TRP A 185 12.94 30.78 7.46
CA TRP A 185 11.85 30.78 6.49
C TRP A 185 10.48 30.92 7.17
N LEU A 186 10.24 30.14 8.24
CA LEU A 186 8.99 30.23 9.01
C LEU A 186 8.81 31.61 9.67
N ASP A 187 9.87 32.21 10.24
CA ASP A 187 9.79 33.53 10.89
C ASP A 187 9.48 34.67 9.91
N LYS A 188 9.96 34.58 8.66
CA LYS A 188 9.66 35.56 7.59
C LYS A 188 8.23 35.47 7.05
N GLY A 189 7.53 34.38 7.38
CA GLY A 189 6.24 34.06 6.80
C GLY A 189 6.38 33.39 5.42
N ILE A 190 5.50 32.42 5.17
CA ILE A 190 5.51 31.64 3.94
C ILE A 190 4.85 32.46 2.82
N LYS A 191 5.62 32.82 1.80
CA LYS A 191 5.11 33.45 0.58
C LYS A 191 5.03 32.42 -0.55
N ASN A 192 3.91 32.42 -1.28
CA ASN A 192 3.77 31.63 -2.50
C ASN A 192 4.27 32.45 -3.69
N THR A 193 5.46 32.15 -4.21
CA THR A 193 6.08 32.92 -5.30
C THR A 193 6.34 32.11 -6.56
N GLU A 194 5.83 30.87 -6.64
CA GLU A 194 6.16 30.00 -7.77
C GLU A 194 5.08 30.02 -8.86
N THR A 195 5.47 30.51 -10.03
CA THR A 195 4.77 30.23 -11.29
C THR A 195 5.55 29.12 -12.00
N LEU A 196 4.91 27.95 -12.16
CA LEU A 196 5.51 26.86 -12.92
C LEU A 196 5.16 27.05 -14.40
N GLN A 197 6.14 27.49 -15.19
CA GLN A 197 6.05 27.41 -16.64
C GLN A 197 6.27 25.94 -17.04
N ASN A 198 5.19 25.22 -17.32
CA ASN A 198 5.28 23.81 -17.71
C ASN A 198 5.22 23.70 -19.24
N LYS A 199 6.20 23.01 -19.81
CA LYS A 199 6.07 22.46 -21.17
C LYS A 199 5.27 21.17 -21.06
N GLU A 200 4.07 21.15 -21.62
CA GLU A 200 3.22 19.96 -21.60
C GLU A 200 3.72 18.93 -22.64
N PRO A 201 3.72 17.63 -22.31
CA PRO A 201 3.98 16.57 -23.27
C PRO A 201 2.96 16.60 -24.42
N LYS A 202 3.43 16.33 -25.64
CA LYS A 202 2.57 16.30 -26.84
C LYS A 202 1.45 15.26 -26.73
N GLU A 203 1.70 14.18 -25.99
CA GLU A 203 0.78 13.07 -25.77
C GLU A 203 -0.48 13.51 -25.01
N ILE A 204 -0.39 14.51 -24.13
CA ILE A 204 -1.55 15.03 -23.40
C ILE A 204 -2.65 15.42 -24.38
N LYS A 205 -2.32 16.22 -25.40
CA LYS A 205 -3.30 16.63 -26.41
C LYS A 205 -3.89 15.44 -27.15
N ILE A 206 -3.05 14.49 -27.54
CA ILE A 206 -3.47 13.30 -28.29
C ILE A 206 -4.48 12.45 -27.47
N PHE A 207 -4.20 12.24 -26.18
CA PHE A 207 -5.11 11.50 -25.31
C PHE A 207 -6.36 12.31 -24.92
N GLU A 208 -6.24 13.62 -24.70
CA GLU A 208 -7.41 14.47 -24.45
C GLU A 208 -8.35 14.52 -25.66
N ASP A 209 -7.84 14.57 -26.90
CA ASP A 209 -8.64 14.50 -28.12
C ASP A 209 -9.39 13.17 -28.24
N PHE A 210 -8.75 12.05 -27.84
CA PHE A 210 -9.39 10.73 -27.81
C PHE A 210 -10.49 10.65 -26.73
N LEU A 211 -10.18 11.04 -25.49
CA LEU A 211 -11.08 10.93 -24.35
C LEU A 211 -12.28 11.89 -24.43
N ASN A 212 -12.14 13.01 -25.13
CA ASN A 212 -13.19 14.03 -25.27
C ASN A 212 -13.93 13.98 -26.61
N ASN A 213 -13.74 12.92 -27.40
CA ASN A 213 -14.47 12.71 -28.65
C ASN A 213 -15.99 12.60 -28.38
N GLN A 214 -16.80 13.18 -29.25
CA GLN A 214 -18.23 13.34 -29.04
C GLN A 214 -19.07 12.10 -29.40
N ASP A 215 -18.50 11.16 -30.15
CA ASP A 215 -19.14 9.88 -30.47
C ASP A 215 -19.46 9.08 -29.19
N ILE A 216 -20.62 8.42 -29.16
CA ILE A 216 -21.13 7.72 -27.98
C ILE A 216 -20.17 6.60 -27.54
N LYS A 217 -19.60 5.86 -28.49
CA LYS A 217 -18.66 4.77 -28.22
C LYS A 217 -17.41 5.29 -27.52
N TYR A 218 -16.91 6.43 -27.95
CA TYR A 218 -15.78 7.12 -27.32
C TYR A 218 -16.13 7.64 -25.92
N LYS A 219 -17.32 8.24 -25.72
CA LYS A 219 -17.76 8.72 -24.40
C LYS A 219 -17.85 7.61 -23.36
N VAL A 220 -18.42 6.47 -23.75
CA VAL A 220 -18.51 5.28 -22.88
C VAL A 220 -17.11 4.75 -22.55
N THR A 221 -16.24 4.66 -23.56
CA THR A 221 -14.84 4.24 -23.41
C THR A 221 -14.04 5.17 -22.51
N ALA A 222 -14.17 6.48 -22.68
CA ALA A 222 -13.47 7.47 -21.89
C ALA A 222 -13.88 7.42 -20.41
N ARG A 223 -15.17 7.21 -20.13
CA ARG A 223 -15.66 6.98 -18.77
C ARG A 223 -15.06 5.71 -18.16
N TYR A 224 -15.05 4.60 -18.91
CA TYR A 224 -14.43 3.35 -18.46
C TYR A 224 -12.95 3.54 -18.13
N ILE A 225 -12.17 4.16 -19.02
CA ILE A 225 -10.74 4.42 -18.82
C ILE A 225 -10.51 5.34 -17.62
N TYR A 226 -11.29 6.41 -17.47
CA TYR A 226 -11.19 7.32 -16.32
C TYR A 226 -11.45 6.60 -15.00
N GLU A 227 -12.54 5.83 -14.91
CA GLU A 227 -12.87 5.07 -13.70
C GLU A 227 -11.77 4.04 -13.35
N HIS A 228 -10.98 3.60 -14.34
CA HIS A 228 -9.86 2.66 -14.15
C HIS A 228 -8.49 3.31 -13.90
N LEU A 229 -8.32 4.60 -14.20
CA LEU A 229 -7.02 5.28 -14.14
C LEU A 229 -7.01 6.53 -13.26
N PHE A 230 -8.10 6.87 -12.55
CA PHE A 230 -8.18 8.09 -11.72
C PHE A 230 -7.18 8.15 -10.55
N LEU A 231 -6.56 7.01 -10.18
CA LEU A 231 -5.48 6.93 -9.18
C LEU A 231 -4.08 6.77 -9.80
N ALA A 232 -3.99 6.67 -11.14
CA ALA A 232 -2.73 6.46 -11.82
C ALA A 232 -1.83 7.70 -11.70
N HIS A 233 -0.54 7.45 -11.46
CA HIS A 233 0.50 8.42 -11.74
C HIS A 233 0.95 8.19 -13.19
N ILE A 234 0.44 9.02 -14.09
CA ILE A 234 0.58 8.82 -15.53
C ILE A 234 1.93 9.34 -15.99
N LYS A 235 2.68 8.48 -16.66
CA LYS A 235 4.00 8.78 -17.23
C LYS A 235 3.92 8.80 -18.75
N PHE A 236 4.31 9.93 -19.34
CA PHE A 236 4.47 10.10 -20.78
C PHE A 236 5.96 9.98 -21.16
N PRO A 237 6.31 9.46 -22.37
CA PRO A 237 7.69 9.23 -22.78
C PRO A 237 8.60 10.46 -22.69
N ASP A 238 8.12 11.63 -23.13
CA ASP A 238 8.92 12.86 -23.23
C ASP A 238 8.85 13.74 -21.96
N SER A 239 8.47 13.18 -20.81
CA SER A 239 8.32 13.93 -19.54
C SER A 239 9.02 13.28 -18.36
N ASN A 240 9.69 14.11 -17.55
CA ASN A 240 10.18 13.71 -16.24
C ASN A 240 9.09 13.79 -15.15
N ASP A 241 7.99 14.49 -15.43
CA ASP A 241 6.88 14.67 -14.50
C ASP A 241 5.86 13.53 -14.58
N TYR A 242 4.97 13.47 -13.59
CA TYR A 242 3.80 12.60 -13.56
C TYR A 242 2.52 13.43 -13.60
N TYR A 243 1.47 12.85 -14.14
CA TYR A 243 0.16 13.48 -14.32
C TYR A 243 -0.95 12.62 -13.72
N GLU A 244 -2.06 13.25 -13.37
CA GLU A 244 -3.30 12.58 -12.97
C GLU A 244 -4.36 12.83 -14.04
N LEU A 245 -5.17 11.81 -14.34
CA LEU A 245 -6.34 11.96 -15.19
C LEU A 245 -7.52 12.45 -14.35
N VAL A 246 -8.03 13.64 -14.65
CA VAL A 246 -9.09 14.31 -13.89
C VAL A 246 -10.27 14.67 -14.80
N ARG A 247 -11.44 14.90 -14.19
CA ARG A 247 -12.56 15.59 -14.84
C ARG A 247 -12.47 17.07 -14.54
N SER A 248 -12.67 17.91 -15.56
CA SER A 248 -12.53 19.35 -15.46
C SER A 248 -13.68 20.12 -16.12
N TYR A 249 -14.05 21.26 -15.54
CA TYR A 249 -14.99 22.22 -16.15
C TYR A 249 -14.40 22.94 -17.37
N THR A 250 -13.07 22.90 -17.57
CA THR A 250 -12.38 23.68 -18.60
C THR A 250 -11.84 22.83 -19.74
N LYS A 251 -11.92 23.38 -20.97
CA LYS A 251 -11.50 22.73 -22.23
C LYS A 251 -9.98 22.57 -22.33
N PRO A 252 -9.49 21.61 -23.14
CA PRO A 252 -8.07 21.51 -23.53
C PRO A 252 -7.43 22.87 -23.89
N ASN A 253 -6.14 23.03 -23.60
CA ASN A 253 -5.37 24.28 -23.74
C ASN A 253 -5.76 25.43 -22.79
N THR A 254 -6.51 25.14 -21.72
CA THR A 254 -6.77 26.09 -20.62
C THR A 254 -6.43 25.46 -19.28
N SER A 255 -6.24 26.29 -18.25
CA SER A 255 -5.94 25.83 -16.89
C SER A 255 -7.04 24.90 -16.37
N VAL A 256 -6.63 23.77 -15.80
CA VAL A 256 -7.53 22.73 -15.30
C VAL A 256 -8.29 23.26 -14.08
N LYS A 257 -9.61 23.13 -14.12
CA LYS A 257 -10.50 23.31 -12.95
C LYS A 257 -11.11 21.97 -12.59
N ILE A 258 -10.55 21.28 -11.59
CA ILE A 258 -10.96 19.93 -11.19
C ILE A 258 -12.41 19.92 -10.70
N ILE A 259 -13.14 18.84 -11.06
CA ILE A 259 -14.48 18.53 -10.54
C ILE A 259 -14.34 17.57 -9.35
N ALA A 260 -14.68 18.05 -8.15
CA ALA A 260 -14.50 17.34 -6.88
C ALA A 260 -15.63 16.34 -6.57
N THR A 261 -15.93 15.41 -7.47
CA THR A 261 -16.87 14.31 -7.19
C THR A 261 -16.34 13.38 -6.10
N ARG A 262 -17.23 12.71 -5.36
CA ARG A 262 -16.83 11.79 -4.29
C ARG A 262 -16.29 10.48 -4.84
N LEU A 263 -17.04 9.86 -5.73
CA LEU A 263 -16.64 8.68 -6.48
C LEU A 263 -16.40 9.06 -7.95
N PRO A 264 -15.48 8.39 -8.65
CA PRO A 264 -15.20 8.67 -10.06
C PRO A 264 -16.42 8.41 -10.96
N PHE A 265 -17.33 7.53 -10.55
CA PHE A 265 -18.59 7.30 -11.27
C PHE A 265 -19.74 8.20 -10.83
N ASP A 266 -19.54 9.20 -9.95
CA ASP A 266 -20.62 10.13 -9.62
C ASP A 266 -20.97 11.02 -10.82
N LYS A 267 -22.26 11.36 -10.93
CA LYS A 267 -22.79 12.25 -11.97
C LYS A 267 -22.20 13.65 -11.86
N VAL A 268 -21.73 14.18 -12.98
CA VAL A 268 -21.44 15.62 -13.14
C VAL A 268 -22.65 16.26 -13.81
N LYS A 269 -23.17 17.35 -13.24
CA LYS A 269 -24.37 18.04 -13.76
C LYS A 269 -24.05 18.91 -14.98
N GLU A 270 -22.88 19.53 -14.99
CA GLU A 270 -22.41 20.43 -16.04
C GLU A 270 -21.56 19.68 -17.08
N PRO A 271 -21.42 20.22 -18.31
CA PRO A 271 -20.45 19.70 -19.26
C PRO A 271 -19.03 19.69 -18.67
N PHE A 272 -18.28 18.63 -18.97
CA PHE A 272 -16.91 18.47 -18.47
C PHE A 272 -16.01 17.82 -19.51
N TYR A 273 -14.71 17.86 -19.25
CA TYR A 273 -13.66 17.29 -20.07
C TYR A 273 -12.76 16.39 -19.23
N TYR A 274 -12.28 15.30 -19.82
CA TYR A 274 -11.17 14.52 -19.26
C TYR A 274 -9.86 15.25 -19.59
N ARG A 275 -9.08 15.57 -18.56
CA ARG A 275 -7.87 16.39 -18.66
C ARG A 275 -6.73 15.76 -17.88
N PHE A 276 -5.49 16.02 -18.27
CA PHE A 276 -4.31 15.64 -17.47
C PHE A 276 -3.80 16.83 -16.67
N GLU A 277 -3.64 16.66 -15.36
CA GLU A 277 -3.02 17.67 -14.49
C GLU A 277 -1.70 17.15 -13.93
N LYS A 278 -0.65 17.97 -13.99
CA LYS A 278 0.66 17.63 -13.41
C LYS A 278 0.54 17.47 -11.90
N ILE A 279 1.12 16.39 -11.38
CA ILE A 279 1.19 16.16 -9.93
C ILE A 279 2.13 17.20 -9.32
N LYS A 280 1.58 18.03 -8.43
CA LYS A 280 2.29 19.11 -7.73
C LYS A 280 2.98 18.64 -6.45
N SER A 281 2.52 17.52 -5.87
CA SER A 281 3.09 16.96 -4.65
C SER A 281 4.38 16.19 -4.93
N THR A 282 5.27 16.16 -3.95
CA THR A 282 6.35 15.17 -3.88
C THR A 282 5.78 13.76 -4.00
N ILE A 283 6.38 12.96 -4.87
CA ILE A 283 6.02 11.56 -5.09
C ILE A 283 6.41 10.74 -3.85
N VAL A 284 5.44 10.00 -3.31
CA VAL A 284 5.64 9.08 -2.19
C VAL A 284 5.29 7.67 -2.61
N HIS A 285 6.15 6.70 -2.28
CA HIS A 285 6.06 5.35 -2.85
C HIS A 285 4.74 4.64 -2.53
N LYS A 286 4.15 4.92 -1.35
CA LYS A 286 2.90 4.29 -0.88
C LYS A 286 1.66 4.59 -1.73
N THR A 287 1.65 5.69 -2.50
CA THR A 287 0.56 6.02 -3.45
C THR A 287 1.03 6.05 -4.89
N HIS A 288 2.34 5.91 -5.13
CA HIS A 288 2.89 5.93 -6.47
C HIS A 288 2.56 4.63 -7.20
N MET A 289 1.66 4.71 -8.18
CA MET A 289 1.25 3.63 -9.05
C MET A 289 1.37 4.11 -10.49
N VAL A 290 2.50 3.82 -11.11
CA VAL A 290 2.81 4.34 -12.44
C VAL A 290 1.97 3.66 -13.50
N TYR A 291 1.43 4.45 -14.43
CA TYR A 291 0.77 3.96 -15.64
C TYR A 291 1.36 4.67 -16.85
N TYR A 292 1.93 3.91 -17.78
CA TYR A 292 2.57 4.46 -18.97
C TYR A 292 1.55 4.68 -20.09
N LEU A 293 1.50 5.90 -20.61
CA LEU A 293 0.70 6.27 -21.77
C LEU A 293 1.59 6.75 -22.89
N ASP A 294 1.54 6.06 -24.02
CA ASP A 294 2.20 6.41 -25.27
C ASP A 294 1.26 6.16 -26.46
N GLU A 295 1.73 6.46 -27.67
CA GLU A 295 0.94 6.26 -28.88
C GLU A 295 0.57 4.78 -29.13
N SER A 296 1.41 3.84 -28.68
CA SER A 296 1.13 2.39 -28.78
C SER A 296 -0.04 1.99 -27.87
N LYS A 297 -0.10 2.55 -26.66
CA LYS A 297 -1.19 2.35 -25.70
C LYS A 297 -2.49 2.94 -26.24
N LEU A 298 -2.44 4.11 -26.87
CA LEU A 298 -3.62 4.68 -27.53
C LEU A 298 -4.12 3.80 -28.68
N LYS A 299 -3.22 3.26 -29.52
CA LYS A 299 -3.60 2.30 -30.56
C LYS A 299 -4.28 1.08 -29.95
N ARG A 300 -3.71 0.51 -28.88
CA ARG A 300 -4.30 -0.62 -28.15
C ARG A 300 -5.70 -0.29 -27.60
N TYR A 301 -5.93 0.91 -27.06
CA TYR A 301 -7.26 1.33 -26.63
C TYR A 301 -8.25 1.42 -27.79
N LYS A 302 -7.83 1.98 -28.94
CA LYS A 302 -8.66 2.01 -30.13
C LYS A 302 -9.01 0.59 -30.59
N ASP A 303 -8.05 -0.32 -30.60
CA ASP A 303 -8.28 -1.71 -31.01
C ASP A 303 -9.29 -2.41 -30.08
N LEU A 304 -9.10 -2.31 -28.76
CA LEU A 304 -9.97 -2.94 -27.78
C LEU A 304 -11.38 -2.34 -27.75
N PHE A 305 -11.51 -1.02 -27.81
CA PHE A 305 -12.78 -0.35 -27.48
C PHE A 305 -13.49 0.29 -28.67
N ILE A 306 -12.76 0.72 -29.70
CA ILE A 306 -13.34 1.48 -30.83
C ILE A 306 -13.47 0.62 -32.09
N ASN A 307 -12.40 -0.06 -32.49
CA ASN A 307 -12.35 -0.86 -33.71
C ASN A 307 -13.05 -2.22 -33.52
N THR A 308 -13.10 -2.73 -32.28
CA THR A 308 -13.85 -3.94 -31.95
C THR A 308 -15.36 -3.70 -32.08
N ASN A 309 -16.07 -4.64 -32.72
CA ASN A 309 -17.52 -4.55 -32.87
C ASN A 309 -18.24 -4.70 -31.51
N TRP A 310 -19.28 -3.89 -31.28
CA TRP A 310 -20.14 -4.02 -30.10
C TRP A 310 -21.47 -4.63 -30.53
N GLU A 311 -21.88 -5.73 -29.89
CA GLU A 311 -23.16 -6.38 -30.20
C GLU A 311 -24.33 -5.48 -29.80
N ALA A 312 -24.22 -4.83 -28.63
CA ALA A 312 -25.16 -3.83 -28.18
C ALA A 312 -24.90 -2.47 -28.86
N LYS A 313 -25.98 -1.77 -29.21
CA LYS A 313 -25.88 -0.39 -29.71
C LYS A 313 -25.29 0.52 -28.63
N PRO A 314 -24.22 1.29 -28.93
CA PRO A 314 -23.63 2.21 -27.96
C PRO A 314 -24.65 3.20 -27.40
N SER A 315 -24.67 3.35 -26.07
CA SER A 315 -25.54 4.28 -25.34
C SER A 315 -24.81 4.86 -24.11
N LEU A 316 -25.19 6.05 -23.65
CA LEU A 316 -24.54 6.65 -22.49
C LEU A 316 -24.80 5.82 -21.22
N VAL A 317 -23.73 5.56 -20.46
CA VAL A 317 -23.81 4.80 -19.21
C VAL A 317 -24.56 5.61 -18.15
N SER A 318 -25.52 4.97 -17.48
CA SER A 318 -26.27 5.59 -16.39
C SER A 318 -25.36 5.97 -15.21
N TYR A 319 -25.76 7.02 -14.49
CA TYR A 319 -25.13 7.44 -13.23
C TYR A 319 -25.96 7.02 -12.00
N ASP A 320 -27.02 6.22 -12.18
CA ASP A 320 -27.73 5.59 -11.07
C ASP A 320 -26.73 4.73 -10.27
N PRO A 321 -26.56 4.94 -8.96
CA PRO A 321 -25.65 4.15 -8.13
C PRO A 321 -25.84 2.63 -8.25
N LYS A 322 -27.07 2.13 -8.47
CA LYS A 322 -27.35 0.70 -8.66
C LYS A 322 -26.77 0.12 -9.95
N ILE A 323 -26.52 0.98 -10.93
CA ILE A 323 -25.89 0.61 -12.21
C ILE A 323 -24.40 0.96 -12.15
N ALA A 324 -24.07 2.21 -11.84
CA ALA A 324 -22.73 2.77 -11.91
C ALA A 324 -21.72 2.11 -10.96
N ALA A 325 -22.17 1.56 -9.83
CA ALA A 325 -21.30 0.85 -8.89
C ALA A 325 -20.87 -0.54 -9.40
N ASN A 326 -21.65 -1.18 -10.29
CA ASN A 326 -21.34 -2.51 -10.83
C ASN A 326 -20.85 -2.41 -12.28
N PRO A 327 -19.56 -2.67 -12.55
CA PRO A 327 -19.00 -2.50 -13.90
C PRO A 327 -19.57 -3.49 -14.91
N LEU A 328 -19.96 -4.69 -14.45
CA LEU A 328 -20.55 -5.72 -15.30
C LEU A 328 -21.90 -5.28 -15.85
N THR A 329 -22.63 -4.43 -15.13
CA THR A 329 -23.89 -3.82 -15.57
C THR A 329 -23.63 -2.52 -16.33
N ALA A 330 -22.83 -1.61 -15.78
CA ALA A 330 -22.60 -0.28 -16.35
C ALA A 330 -21.98 -0.33 -17.76
N TYR A 331 -21.08 -1.29 -17.99
CA TYR A 331 -20.33 -1.42 -19.23
C TYR A 331 -20.62 -2.72 -19.97
N GLU A 332 -21.80 -3.31 -19.75
CA GLU A 332 -22.25 -4.52 -20.44
C GLU A 332 -22.16 -4.38 -21.98
N GLN A 333 -22.44 -3.18 -22.50
CA GLN A 333 -22.33 -2.86 -23.92
C GLN A 333 -20.90 -2.96 -24.50
N ILE A 334 -19.87 -2.89 -23.65
CA ILE A 334 -18.48 -3.07 -24.07
C ILE A 334 -18.17 -4.58 -24.01
N PRO A 335 -17.67 -5.18 -25.11
CA PRO A 335 -17.28 -6.59 -25.13
C PRO A 335 -16.43 -6.97 -23.91
N ALA A 336 -16.86 -7.98 -23.15
CA ALA A 336 -16.20 -8.42 -21.94
C ALA A 336 -14.74 -8.82 -22.18
N THR A 337 -14.45 -9.44 -23.32
CA THR A 337 -13.08 -9.77 -23.76
C THR A 337 -12.21 -8.53 -23.94
N SER A 338 -12.76 -7.42 -24.44
CA SER A 338 -12.01 -6.15 -24.57
C SER A 338 -11.66 -5.58 -23.19
N ARG A 339 -12.63 -5.58 -22.28
CA ARG A 339 -12.45 -5.14 -20.89
C ARG A 339 -11.42 -6.00 -20.16
N TYR A 340 -11.49 -7.33 -20.29
CA TYR A 340 -10.52 -8.21 -19.65
C TYR A 340 -9.10 -8.01 -20.18
N ASN A 341 -8.93 -7.91 -21.50
CA ASN A 341 -7.62 -7.65 -22.10
C ASN A 341 -7.05 -6.30 -21.68
N PHE A 342 -7.86 -5.24 -21.58
CA PHE A 342 -7.41 -3.96 -21.04
C PHE A 342 -6.84 -4.08 -19.61
N LEU A 343 -7.51 -4.87 -18.76
CA LEU A 343 -7.04 -5.16 -17.40
C LEU A 343 -5.77 -6.01 -17.40
N LEU A 344 -5.72 -7.07 -18.23
CA LEU A 344 -4.56 -7.97 -18.31
C LEU A 344 -3.31 -7.25 -18.86
N ASP A 345 -3.46 -6.36 -19.84
CA ASP A 345 -2.36 -5.59 -20.45
C ASP A 345 -1.52 -4.80 -19.41
N ASN A 346 -2.09 -4.50 -18.23
CA ASN A 346 -1.40 -3.80 -17.13
C ASN A 346 -1.75 -4.42 -15.77
N ILE A 347 -1.86 -5.74 -15.69
CA ILE A 347 -2.42 -6.43 -14.52
C ILE A 347 -1.70 -6.10 -13.20
N HIS A 348 -0.37 -5.90 -13.24
CA HIS A 348 0.40 -5.50 -12.06
C HIS A 348 -0.08 -4.17 -11.48
N TYR A 349 -0.40 -3.18 -12.33
CA TYR A 349 -1.02 -1.92 -11.91
C TYR A 349 -2.38 -2.16 -11.26
N PHE A 350 -3.26 -2.93 -11.89
CA PHE A 350 -4.60 -3.17 -11.36
C PHE A 350 -4.58 -3.90 -10.03
N ILE A 351 -3.76 -4.94 -9.87
CA ILE A 351 -3.62 -5.62 -8.56
C ILE A 351 -2.99 -4.69 -7.53
N MET A 352 -2.04 -3.85 -7.92
CA MET A 352 -1.43 -2.86 -7.02
C MET A 352 -2.43 -1.82 -6.52
N THR A 353 -3.44 -1.41 -7.32
CA THR A 353 -4.48 -0.49 -6.86
C THR A 353 -5.35 -1.06 -5.75
N PHE A 354 -5.54 -2.38 -5.68
CA PHE A 354 -6.25 -3.02 -4.56
C PHE A 354 -5.52 -2.83 -3.22
N ILE A 355 -4.20 -2.64 -3.31
CA ILE A 355 -3.28 -2.60 -2.17
C ILE A 355 -2.89 -1.17 -1.79
N ARG A 356 -2.62 -0.31 -2.79
CA ARG A 356 -2.12 1.07 -2.64
C ARG A 356 -3.17 2.15 -2.97
N GLY A 357 -4.38 1.75 -3.36
CA GLY A 357 -5.42 2.66 -3.86
C GLY A 357 -5.99 3.60 -2.77
N PRO A 358 -7.31 3.65 -2.53
CA PRO A 358 -7.90 4.63 -1.62
C PRO A 358 -7.40 4.54 -0.17
N VAL A 359 -6.64 3.51 0.20
CA VAL A 359 -6.30 3.16 1.58
C VAL A 359 -4.78 3.15 1.80
N CYS A 360 -4.26 4.19 2.47
CA CYS A 360 -2.86 4.22 2.94
C CYS A 360 -2.66 3.57 4.33
N LYS A 361 -3.74 3.42 5.12
CA LYS A 361 -3.78 2.72 6.42
C LYS A 361 -4.98 1.79 6.42
N GLY A 362 -4.76 0.50 6.14
CA GLY A 362 -5.84 -0.37 5.64
C GLY A 362 -6.10 -1.63 6.42
N GLN A 363 -6.08 -1.62 7.76
CA GLN A 363 -6.31 -2.85 8.52
C GLN A 363 -7.64 -3.54 8.15
N ILE A 364 -8.72 -2.76 7.97
CA ILE A 364 -10.01 -3.32 7.56
C ILE A 364 -9.88 -4.00 6.18
N ALA A 365 -9.30 -3.34 5.17
CA ALA A 365 -9.16 -3.91 3.84
C ALA A 365 -8.15 -5.07 3.76
N LEU A 366 -7.11 -5.07 4.59
CA LEU A 366 -5.99 -6.02 4.51
C LEU A 366 -6.11 -7.19 5.49
N ASN A 367 -6.93 -7.12 6.55
CA ASN A 367 -7.24 -8.27 7.42
C ASN A 367 -7.98 -9.41 6.69
N VAL A 368 -8.22 -9.29 5.39
CA VAL A 368 -8.90 -10.29 4.56
C VAL A 368 -7.90 -11.21 3.87
N ILE A 369 -6.60 -10.88 3.84
CA ILE A 369 -5.58 -11.62 3.09
C ILE A 369 -4.47 -12.18 3.99
N ASN A 370 -3.86 -13.26 3.55
CA ASN A 370 -2.66 -13.81 4.19
C ASN A 370 -1.44 -12.91 3.93
N ASP A 371 -0.42 -13.00 4.79
CA ASP A 371 0.83 -12.23 4.65
C ASP A 371 1.60 -12.55 3.36
N HIS A 372 1.43 -13.76 2.82
CA HIS A 372 2.06 -14.20 1.57
C HIS A 372 1.17 -15.16 0.79
N PHE A 373 0.87 -14.79 -0.46
CA PHE A 373 0.17 -15.65 -1.41
C PHE A 373 0.51 -15.26 -2.85
N TRP A 374 0.25 -16.20 -3.77
CA TRP A 374 0.41 -15.97 -5.21
C TRP A 374 -0.95 -15.81 -5.87
N VAL A 375 -1.01 -14.99 -6.91
CA VAL A 375 -2.18 -14.89 -7.79
C VAL A 375 -1.75 -15.20 -9.21
N ALA A 376 -2.58 -15.96 -9.91
CA ALA A 376 -2.52 -16.17 -11.35
C ALA A 376 -3.86 -15.77 -11.97
N PHE A 377 -3.90 -15.70 -13.30
CA PHE A 377 -5.09 -15.23 -14.03
C PHE A 377 -5.60 -16.30 -14.98
N LYS A 378 -6.90 -16.30 -15.24
CA LYS A 378 -7.51 -17.14 -16.27
C LYS A 378 -7.16 -16.56 -17.64
N ASP A 379 -6.79 -17.41 -18.58
CA ASP A 379 -6.59 -16.96 -19.96
C ASP A 379 -7.96 -16.62 -20.58
N PRO A 380 -8.15 -15.43 -21.20
CA PRO A 380 -9.42 -15.03 -21.82
C PRO A 380 -9.98 -16.08 -22.79
N LYS A 381 -9.11 -16.80 -23.52
CA LYS A 381 -9.51 -17.87 -24.44
C LYS A 381 -10.23 -19.02 -23.76
N TYR A 382 -9.97 -19.24 -22.47
CA TYR A 382 -10.53 -20.33 -21.68
C TYR A 382 -11.44 -19.83 -20.55
N ASP A 383 -11.72 -18.54 -20.46
CA ASP A 383 -12.72 -18.04 -19.54
C ASP A 383 -14.11 -18.16 -20.17
N VAL A 384 -14.81 -19.26 -19.88
CA VAL A 384 -16.15 -19.53 -20.45
C VAL A 384 -17.19 -18.48 -20.04
N THR A 385 -16.92 -17.66 -19.02
CA THR A 385 -17.79 -16.54 -18.67
C THR A 385 -17.76 -15.41 -19.70
N LEU A 386 -16.72 -15.37 -20.55
CA LEU A 386 -16.60 -14.43 -21.68
C LEU A 386 -17.21 -14.96 -22.98
N HIS A 387 -17.30 -16.29 -23.13
CA HIS A 387 -17.72 -16.94 -24.38
C HIS A 387 -19.22 -17.23 -24.43
N ASP A 388 -19.88 -17.34 -23.28
CA ASP A 388 -21.34 -17.44 -23.19
C ASP A 388 -21.91 -16.03 -22.95
N SER A 389 -22.43 -15.41 -24.01
CA SER A 389 -22.84 -13.99 -24.05
C SER A 389 -23.86 -13.62 -22.98
N ASN A 390 -24.67 -14.59 -22.53
CA ASN A 390 -25.73 -14.35 -21.56
C ASN A 390 -25.31 -14.69 -20.13
N PHE A 391 -24.22 -15.43 -19.92
CA PHE A 391 -23.87 -15.92 -18.59
C PHE A 391 -23.67 -14.80 -17.56
N ILE A 392 -22.95 -13.74 -17.92
CA ILE A 392 -22.75 -12.59 -17.02
C ILE A 392 -24.09 -11.89 -16.78
N HIS A 393 -24.85 -11.64 -17.84
CA HIS A 393 -26.18 -11.00 -17.79
C HIS A 393 -27.13 -11.72 -16.82
N ASP A 394 -27.27 -13.03 -16.97
CA ASP A 394 -28.15 -13.90 -16.15
C ASP A 394 -27.71 -13.99 -14.68
N ASN A 395 -26.48 -13.56 -14.38
CA ASN A 395 -25.89 -13.57 -13.06
C ASN A 395 -25.62 -12.18 -12.47
N LEU A 396 -25.97 -11.07 -13.15
CA LEU A 396 -25.67 -9.70 -12.69
C LEU A 396 -26.16 -9.44 -11.25
N LYS A 397 -27.37 -9.89 -10.91
CA LYS A 397 -27.91 -9.74 -9.54
C LYS A 397 -27.03 -10.44 -8.49
N LYS A 398 -26.52 -11.63 -8.81
CA LYS A 398 -25.66 -12.44 -7.93
C LYS A 398 -24.22 -11.92 -7.86
N LEU A 399 -23.85 -11.15 -8.87
CA LEU A 399 -22.55 -10.49 -9.03
C LEU A 399 -22.56 -9.02 -8.57
N SER A 400 -23.63 -8.59 -7.89
CA SER A 400 -23.75 -7.24 -7.34
C SER A 400 -22.58 -6.94 -6.38
N VAL A 401 -22.22 -5.66 -6.30
CA VAL A 401 -21.20 -5.15 -5.38
C VAL A 401 -21.88 -4.23 -4.36
N PRO A 402 -21.48 -4.27 -3.08
CA PRO A 402 -22.15 -3.48 -2.03
C PRO A 402 -21.98 -1.97 -2.19
N ASN A 403 -21.09 -1.53 -3.08
CA ASN A 403 -20.80 -0.12 -3.31
C ASN A 403 -22.00 0.66 -3.87
N GLU A 404 -23.07 -0.02 -4.32
CA GLU A 404 -24.34 0.60 -4.74
C GLU A 404 -25.06 1.37 -3.62
N TYR A 405 -24.83 1.02 -2.34
CA TYR A 405 -25.36 1.77 -1.19
C TYR A 405 -24.62 3.09 -0.94
N GLY A 406 -23.50 3.32 -1.64
CA GLY A 406 -22.69 4.50 -1.52
C GLY A 406 -22.06 4.68 -0.12
N PRO A 407 -21.62 5.91 0.21
CA PRO A 407 -20.80 6.16 1.40
C PRO A 407 -21.58 6.17 2.72
N ASN A 408 -22.92 6.17 2.65
CA ASN A 408 -23.84 6.17 3.79
C ASN A 408 -24.69 4.90 3.76
N ALA A 409 -24.05 3.73 3.78
CA ALA A 409 -24.78 2.47 3.74
C ALA A 409 -25.73 2.33 4.95
N PRO A 410 -27.00 1.93 4.75
CA PRO A 410 -27.93 1.68 5.84
C PRO A 410 -27.49 0.51 6.70
N ILE A 411 -27.63 0.64 8.03
CA ILE A 411 -27.17 -0.40 8.96
C ILE A 411 -27.91 -1.73 8.78
N LEU A 412 -29.22 -1.71 8.47
CA LEU A 412 -30.02 -2.91 8.29
C LEU A 412 -29.54 -3.74 7.08
N ASP A 413 -29.21 -3.07 5.97
CA ASP A 413 -28.68 -3.71 4.77
C ASP A 413 -27.28 -4.30 4.99
N THR A 414 -26.53 -3.78 5.96
CA THR A 414 -25.22 -4.36 6.32
C THR A 414 -25.31 -5.72 6.98
N PHE A 415 -26.47 -6.10 7.51
CA PHE A 415 -26.66 -7.36 8.21
C PHE A 415 -27.44 -8.40 7.40
N ASP A 416 -27.84 -8.11 6.14
CA ASP A 416 -28.50 -9.06 5.25
C ASP A 416 -27.51 -10.11 4.66
N PHE A 417 -26.61 -10.61 5.51
CA PHE A 417 -25.55 -11.53 5.12
C PHE A 417 -26.07 -12.84 4.55
N TYR A 418 -27.26 -13.27 5.00
CA TYR A 418 -27.89 -14.50 4.57
C TYR A 418 -28.23 -14.47 3.07
N ASN A 419 -28.91 -13.43 2.59
CA ASN A 419 -29.30 -13.35 1.18
C ASN A 419 -28.09 -13.29 0.25
N TYR A 420 -27.07 -12.54 0.63
CA TYR A 420 -25.84 -12.48 -0.15
C TYR A 420 -25.06 -13.81 -0.21
N ASP A 421 -25.08 -14.61 0.86
CA ASP A 421 -24.43 -15.94 0.83
C ASP A 421 -25.20 -16.89 -0.10
N GLN A 422 -26.54 -16.79 -0.16
CA GLN A 422 -27.35 -17.53 -1.12
C GLN A 422 -27.05 -17.13 -2.57
N ASP A 423 -26.92 -15.83 -2.85
CA ASP A 423 -26.57 -15.33 -4.18
C ASP A 423 -25.18 -15.84 -4.63
N THR A 424 -24.21 -15.85 -3.70
CA THR A 424 -22.87 -16.38 -3.95
C THR A 424 -22.90 -17.88 -4.26
N ILE A 425 -23.64 -18.67 -3.46
CA ILE A 425 -23.82 -20.11 -3.70
C ILE A 425 -24.49 -20.35 -5.05
N ALA A 426 -25.54 -19.58 -5.38
CA ALA A 426 -26.25 -19.70 -6.65
C ALA A 426 -25.35 -19.36 -7.84
N TYR A 427 -24.53 -18.31 -7.75
CA TYR A 427 -23.54 -17.99 -8.78
C TYR A 427 -22.53 -19.12 -8.97
N TYR A 428 -22.00 -19.69 -7.88
CA TYR A 428 -21.07 -20.82 -7.97
C TYR A 428 -21.71 -22.04 -8.61
N LYS A 429 -22.98 -22.35 -8.30
CA LYS A 429 -23.72 -23.43 -8.98
C LYS A 429 -23.83 -23.18 -10.48
N ASN A 430 -24.26 -21.98 -10.88
CA ASN A 430 -24.39 -21.61 -12.29
C ASN A 430 -23.05 -21.68 -13.03
N LYS A 431 -21.98 -21.18 -12.42
CA LYS A 431 -20.61 -21.26 -12.97
C LYS A 431 -20.15 -22.72 -13.11
N ASN A 432 -20.43 -23.56 -12.12
CA ASN A 432 -20.06 -24.98 -12.16
C ASN A 432 -20.82 -25.73 -13.26
N GLU A 433 -22.09 -25.43 -13.49
CA GLU A 433 -22.88 -25.99 -14.60
C GLU A 433 -22.35 -25.55 -15.97
N LEU A 434 -22.00 -24.26 -16.09
CA LEU A 434 -21.32 -23.75 -17.28
C LEU A 434 -20.00 -24.50 -17.53
N TYR A 435 -19.18 -24.66 -16.49
CA TYR A 435 -17.91 -25.39 -16.61
C TYR A 435 -18.15 -26.85 -16.99
N LYS A 436 -19.18 -27.52 -16.46
CA LYS A 436 -19.54 -28.89 -16.83
C LYS A 436 -19.93 -29.01 -18.31
N LYS A 437 -20.65 -28.01 -18.83
CA LYS A 437 -21.09 -27.93 -20.24
C LYS A 437 -19.90 -27.78 -21.20
N TYR A 438 -18.98 -26.87 -20.91
CA TYR A 438 -17.85 -26.53 -21.79
C TYR A 438 -16.59 -27.37 -21.56
N TYR A 439 -16.33 -27.78 -20.32
CA TYR A 439 -15.18 -28.60 -19.90
C TYR A 439 -15.63 -30.01 -19.49
N LYS A 440 -16.24 -30.75 -20.42
CA LYS A 440 -16.77 -32.11 -20.17
C LYS A 440 -15.75 -33.07 -19.54
N ASN A 441 -14.49 -32.96 -19.95
CA ASN A 441 -13.40 -33.81 -19.45
C ASN A 441 -12.65 -33.18 -18.25
N GLY A 442 -12.99 -31.96 -17.87
CA GLY A 442 -12.36 -31.18 -16.81
C GLY A 442 -11.54 -30.00 -17.31
N ILE A 443 -11.19 -29.12 -16.37
CA ILE A 443 -10.36 -27.95 -16.62
C ILE A 443 -8.89 -28.37 -16.79
N ASP A 444 -8.21 -27.76 -17.77
CA ASP A 444 -6.80 -28.04 -18.05
C ASP A 444 -5.89 -26.85 -17.67
N ILE A 445 -4.63 -27.15 -17.38
CA ILE A 445 -3.62 -26.14 -17.03
C ILE A 445 -3.43 -25.08 -18.13
N ASN A 446 -3.69 -25.42 -19.39
CA ASN A 446 -3.61 -24.48 -20.51
C ASN A 446 -4.54 -23.27 -20.40
N SER A 447 -5.50 -23.33 -19.47
CA SER A 447 -6.44 -22.24 -19.20
C SER A 447 -5.91 -21.16 -18.24
N ILE A 448 -4.68 -21.29 -17.74
CA ILE A 448 -3.97 -20.22 -17.03
C ILE A 448 -3.36 -19.24 -18.05
N TRP A 449 -3.43 -17.95 -17.76
CA TRP A 449 -2.85 -16.90 -18.61
C TRP A 449 -1.32 -16.86 -18.46
N LYS A 450 -0.61 -16.65 -19.57
CA LYS A 450 0.86 -16.71 -19.63
C LYS A 450 1.58 -15.39 -19.40
N GLY A 451 0.87 -14.31 -19.09
CA GLY A 451 1.47 -12.98 -18.95
C GLY A 451 1.60 -12.23 -20.27
N ASN A 452 1.93 -10.95 -20.18
CA ASN A 452 2.17 -10.07 -21.33
C ASN A 452 3.58 -10.23 -21.92
N ASN A 453 4.56 -10.61 -21.08
CA ASN A 453 5.96 -10.73 -21.48
C ASN A 453 6.50 -12.13 -21.18
N SER A 454 7.29 -12.66 -22.11
CA SER A 454 7.95 -13.96 -21.99
C SER A 454 9.29 -13.90 -21.24
N GLU A 455 9.83 -12.70 -20.98
CA GLU A 455 11.04 -12.51 -20.20
C GLU A 455 10.83 -12.82 -18.70
N GLU A 456 11.70 -13.67 -18.14
CA GLU A 456 11.58 -14.21 -16.78
C GLU A 456 11.47 -13.13 -15.68
N LYS A 457 12.16 -11.99 -15.82
CA LYS A 457 12.23 -10.93 -14.79
C LYS A 457 11.02 -9.98 -14.80
N ASN A 458 10.22 -9.99 -15.87
CA ASN A 458 9.06 -9.12 -16.04
C ASN A 458 7.75 -9.90 -16.23
N ASN A 459 7.77 -11.19 -15.91
CA ASN A 459 6.63 -12.08 -16.04
C ASN A 459 5.53 -11.70 -15.03
N ASP A 460 4.40 -11.22 -15.55
CA ASP A 460 3.21 -10.82 -14.81
C ASP A 460 2.10 -11.88 -14.81
N ALA A 461 2.36 -13.09 -15.34
CA ALA A 461 1.45 -14.23 -15.28
C ALA A 461 1.14 -14.65 -13.84
N ILE A 462 2.12 -14.47 -12.96
CA ILE A 462 2.01 -14.71 -11.53
C ILE A 462 2.50 -13.48 -10.80
N LEU A 463 1.71 -13.02 -9.83
CA LEU A 463 2.13 -11.96 -8.93
C LEU A 463 2.20 -12.49 -7.49
N THR A 464 3.20 -12.04 -6.75
CA THR A 464 3.33 -12.28 -5.32
C THR A 464 2.80 -11.10 -4.54
N ILE A 465 1.88 -11.37 -3.61
CA ILE A 465 1.32 -10.36 -2.71
C ILE A 465 1.95 -10.58 -1.36
N TYR A 466 2.56 -9.52 -0.82
CA TYR A 466 3.01 -9.46 0.57
C TYR A 466 2.13 -8.50 1.35
N ARG A 467 1.60 -8.93 2.49
CA ARG A 467 0.96 -8.04 3.45
C ARG A 467 1.92 -7.75 4.61
N HIS A 468 2.08 -6.46 4.88
CA HIS A 468 2.93 -5.86 5.90
C HIS A 468 2.06 -5.29 7.03
N PHE A 469 1.25 -6.17 7.65
CA PHE A 469 0.21 -5.83 8.62
C PHE A 469 -0.86 -4.84 8.09
N ASN A 470 -0.59 -3.54 8.10
CA ASN A 470 -1.52 -2.45 7.69
C ASN A 470 -1.20 -1.84 6.31
N SER A 471 -0.23 -2.40 5.60
CA SER A 471 0.08 -2.10 4.19
C SER A 471 0.33 -3.41 3.46
N ALA A 472 0.47 -3.36 2.15
CA ALA A 472 0.88 -4.51 1.35
C ALA A 472 1.70 -4.05 0.13
N SER A 473 2.26 -5.00 -0.60
CA SER A 473 3.01 -4.77 -1.83
C SER A 473 2.78 -5.90 -2.83
N VAL A 474 2.87 -5.59 -4.12
CA VAL A 474 2.68 -6.54 -5.21
C VAL A 474 3.97 -6.62 -6.01
N GLN A 475 4.50 -7.83 -6.16
CA GLN A 475 5.72 -8.13 -6.90
C GLN A 475 5.40 -9.04 -8.08
N LYS A 476 6.11 -8.88 -9.20
CA LYS A 476 6.02 -9.81 -10.34
C LYS A 476 6.76 -11.11 -10.03
N GLY A 477 6.25 -12.23 -10.53
CA GLY A 477 6.81 -13.56 -10.33
C GLY A 477 6.37 -14.25 -9.04
N ALA A 478 6.84 -15.49 -8.87
CA ALA A 478 6.53 -16.38 -7.74
C ALA A 478 7.62 -16.29 -6.65
N LEU A 479 7.66 -15.17 -5.95
CA LEU A 479 8.62 -14.93 -4.87
C LEU A 479 8.24 -15.72 -3.61
N GLY A 480 9.24 -16.20 -2.89
CA GLY A 480 9.07 -17.09 -1.76
C GLY A 480 9.05 -18.58 -2.14
N ASP A 481 8.84 -19.42 -1.15
CA ASP A 481 8.45 -20.82 -1.36
C ASP A 481 6.91 -20.93 -1.44
N ILE A 482 6.40 -22.12 -1.76
CA ILE A 482 4.96 -22.36 -1.97
C ILE A 482 4.13 -21.78 -0.80
N PRO A 483 3.27 -20.78 -1.06
CA PRO A 483 2.48 -20.11 -0.01
C PRO A 483 1.35 -20.98 0.50
N LYS A 484 0.68 -20.54 1.57
CA LYS A 484 -0.50 -21.22 2.14
C LYS A 484 -1.63 -21.33 1.12
N THR A 485 -1.96 -20.23 0.43
CA THR A 485 -3.01 -20.15 -0.60
C THR A 485 -2.44 -19.62 -1.92
N MET A 486 -3.14 -19.93 -3.01
CA MET A 486 -2.93 -19.32 -4.33
C MET A 486 -4.30 -19.04 -4.92
N TRP A 487 -4.45 -17.91 -5.63
CA TRP A 487 -5.71 -17.55 -6.29
C TRP A 487 -5.57 -17.69 -7.80
N VAL A 488 -6.66 -18.05 -8.46
CA VAL A 488 -6.82 -17.90 -9.91
C VAL A 488 -7.95 -16.91 -10.16
N ILE A 489 -7.61 -15.76 -10.74
CA ILE A 489 -8.54 -14.65 -10.96
C ILE A 489 -9.03 -14.68 -12.40
N ASP A 490 -10.33 -14.86 -12.59
CA ASP A 490 -11.00 -14.76 -13.88
C ASP A 490 -11.63 -13.37 -14.08
N TYR A 491 -12.27 -13.15 -15.22
CA TYR A 491 -12.71 -11.81 -15.60
C TYR A 491 -13.75 -11.20 -14.64
N PRO A 492 -14.90 -11.86 -14.34
CA PRO A 492 -15.91 -11.27 -13.45
C PRO A 492 -15.36 -11.01 -12.04
N LEU A 493 -14.42 -11.82 -11.57
CA LEU A 493 -13.76 -11.59 -10.29
C LEU A 493 -12.85 -10.36 -10.33
N LEU A 494 -12.01 -10.21 -11.37
CA LEU A 494 -11.06 -9.11 -11.46
C LEU A 494 -11.75 -7.74 -11.47
N GLU A 495 -12.81 -7.60 -12.24
CA GLU A 495 -13.48 -6.31 -12.39
C GLU A 495 -14.27 -5.91 -11.13
N ARG A 496 -14.90 -6.90 -10.46
CA ARG A 496 -15.56 -6.68 -9.16
C ARG A 496 -14.56 -6.36 -8.05
N LEU A 497 -13.38 -6.99 -8.04
CA LEU A 497 -12.29 -6.62 -7.13
C LEU A 497 -11.92 -5.14 -7.31
N TYR A 498 -11.75 -4.69 -8.56
CA TYR A 498 -11.42 -3.30 -8.86
C TYR A 498 -12.51 -2.31 -8.44
N TYR A 499 -13.77 -2.55 -8.81
CA TYR A 499 -14.85 -1.63 -8.43
C TYR A 499 -15.12 -1.62 -6.94
N SER A 500 -15.01 -2.76 -6.27
CA SER A 500 -15.33 -2.83 -4.85
C SER A 500 -14.23 -2.22 -3.97
N LEU A 501 -12.95 -2.41 -4.31
CA LEU A 501 -11.80 -1.92 -3.53
C LEU A 501 -11.27 -0.55 -3.94
N VAL A 502 -11.52 -0.12 -5.17
CA VAL A 502 -10.86 1.05 -5.76
C VAL A 502 -11.88 2.11 -6.12
N VAL A 503 -12.75 1.81 -7.08
CA VAL A 503 -13.68 2.80 -7.66
C VAL A 503 -14.75 3.22 -6.66
N GLY A 504 -15.35 2.24 -5.98
CA GLY A 504 -16.43 2.46 -5.03
C GLY A 504 -16.00 2.48 -3.56
N PHE A 505 -14.72 2.25 -3.24
CA PHE A 505 -14.29 2.23 -1.83
C PHE A 505 -14.00 3.63 -1.30
N ASP A 506 -14.81 4.05 -0.34
CA ASP A 506 -14.68 5.35 0.30
C ASP A 506 -14.15 5.26 1.75
N VAL A 507 -12.92 5.74 1.97
CA VAL A 507 -12.31 5.85 3.30
C VAL A 507 -13.04 6.83 4.23
N PHE A 508 -13.71 7.84 3.68
CA PHE A 508 -14.52 8.80 4.42
C PHE A 508 -15.94 8.27 4.69
N GLY A 509 -16.33 7.15 4.08
CA GLY A 509 -17.63 6.51 4.27
C GLY A 509 -17.91 6.09 5.72
N ASN A 510 -19.17 5.82 6.02
CA ASN A 510 -19.61 5.40 7.35
C ASN A 510 -19.11 3.98 7.70
N THR A 511 -19.24 3.60 8.98
CA THR A 511 -18.83 2.27 9.44
C THR A 511 -19.57 1.13 8.71
N PRO A 512 -20.91 1.20 8.52
CA PRO A 512 -21.66 0.28 7.66
C PRO A 512 -21.01 0.00 6.29
N HIS A 513 -20.65 1.04 5.53
CA HIS A 513 -20.00 0.92 4.22
C HIS A 513 -18.69 0.11 4.31
N LYS A 514 -17.84 0.44 5.28
CA LYS A 514 -16.55 -0.24 5.49
C LYS A 514 -16.72 -1.72 5.84
N LEU A 515 -17.74 -2.06 6.65
CA LEU A 515 -18.05 -3.44 7.04
C LEU A 515 -18.60 -4.25 5.86
N LEU A 516 -19.48 -3.65 5.05
CA LEU A 516 -20.03 -4.29 3.85
C LEU A 516 -18.94 -4.65 2.85
N VAL A 517 -18.08 -3.68 2.49
CA VAL A 517 -16.97 -3.95 1.57
C VAL A 517 -16.03 -5.00 2.15
N ARG A 518 -15.73 -4.94 3.45
CA ARG A 518 -14.91 -5.97 4.13
C ARG A 518 -15.51 -7.37 3.98
N LYS A 519 -16.80 -7.54 4.24
CA LYS A 519 -17.48 -8.85 4.14
C LYS A 519 -17.47 -9.33 2.70
N TYR A 520 -17.75 -8.44 1.75
CA TYR A 520 -17.71 -8.76 0.33
C TYR A 520 -16.33 -9.23 -0.13
N MET A 521 -15.26 -8.65 0.41
CA MET A 521 -13.89 -9.11 0.13
C MET A 521 -13.61 -10.55 0.52
N ASP A 522 -14.19 -11.06 1.62
CA ASP A 522 -14.03 -12.48 1.95
C ASP A 522 -14.52 -13.37 0.82
N ARG A 523 -15.66 -13.01 0.22
CA ARG A 523 -16.26 -13.77 -0.89
C ARG A 523 -15.41 -13.71 -2.14
N LEU A 524 -14.95 -12.52 -2.54
CA LEU A 524 -14.08 -12.37 -3.72
C LEU A 524 -12.78 -13.17 -3.55
N ARG A 525 -12.19 -13.14 -2.34
CA ARG A 525 -11.03 -13.98 -2.03
C ARG A 525 -11.34 -15.47 -2.13
N ILE A 526 -12.43 -15.92 -1.50
CA ILE A 526 -12.84 -17.33 -1.54
C ILE A 526 -13.10 -17.76 -2.99
N GLU A 527 -13.64 -16.89 -3.83
CA GLU A 527 -13.84 -17.17 -5.25
C GLU A 527 -12.50 -17.43 -5.96
N GLY A 528 -11.51 -16.55 -5.76
CA GLY A 528 -10.16 -16.74 -6.33
C GLY A 528 -9.47 -18.01 -5.83
N GLU A 529 -9.62 -18.31 -4.53
CA GLU A 529 -9.13 -19.56 -3.92
C GLU A 529 -9.87 -20.79 -4.47
N SER A 530 -11.18 -20.69 -4.68
CA SER A 530 -12.01 -21.77 -5.23
C SER A 530 -11.65 -22.06 -6.68
N ASN A 531 -11.41 -21.03 -7.48
CA ASN A 531 -10.95 -21.15 -8.86
C ASN A 531 -9.60 -21.91 -8.94
N PHE A 532 -8.69 -21.71 -7.99
CA PHE A 532 -7.47 -22.52 -7.89
C PHE A 532 -7.78 -24.00 -7.55
N LEU A 533 -8.69 -24.24 -6.61
CA LEU A 533 -9.07 -25.60 -6.22
C LEU A 533 -9.72 -26.40 -7.36
N GLU A 534 -10.34 -25.75 -8.34
CA GLU A 534 -10.93 -26.44 -9.50
C GLU A 534 -9.93 -27.26 -10.32
N TYR A 535 -8.64 -26.91 -10.27
CA TYR A 535 -7.58 -27.68 -10.94
C TYR A 535 -7.19 -28.93 -10.16
N LEU A 536 -7.52 -29.04 -8.87
CA LEU A 536 -7.24 -30.21 -8.05
C LEU A 536 -8.30 -31.32 -8.26
N PRO A 537 -7.96 -32.58 -7.91
CA PRO A 537 -8.95 -33.67 -7.88
C PRO A 537 -10.15 -33.34 -6.98
N LYS A 538 -11.37 -33.58 -7.46
CA LYS A 538 -12.61 -33.14 -6.78
C LYS A 538 -12.76 -33.67 -5.34
N ASP A 539 -12.24 -34.87 -5.08
CA ASP A 539 -12.31 -35.56 -3.79
C ASP A 539 -11.44 -34.90 -2.71
N ILE A 540 -10.39 -34.16 -3.07
CA ILE A 540 -9.47 -33.53 -2.11
C ILE A 540 -9.70 -32.03 -1.91
N ARG A 541 -10.53 -31.37 -2.75
CA ARG A 541 -10.72 -29.91 -2.72
C ARG A 541 -11.21 -29.40 -1.36
N LYS A 542 -12.22 -30.06 -0.78
CA LYS A 542 -12.76 -29.67 0.53
C LYS A 542 -11.73 -29.82 1.64
N THR A 543 -11.01 -30.95 1.67
CA THR A 543 -9.92 -31.16 2.63
C THR A 543 -8.79 -30.14 2.46
N GLN A 544 -8.49 -29.74 1.21
CA GLN A 544 -7.49 -28.72 0.95
C GLN A 544 -7.96 -27.32 1.40
N PHE A 545 -9.22 -26.98 1.16
CA PHE A 545 -9.84 -25.75 1.64
C PHE A 545 -9.84 -25.68 3.18
N ASP A 546 -10.20 -26.76 3.86
CA ASP A 546 -10.27 -26.80 5.33
C ASP A 546 -8.90 -26.61 6.00
N LYS A 547 -7.80 -26.94 5.30
CA LYS A 547 -6.43 -26.61 5.77
C LYS A 547 -6.14 -25.11 5.75
N TRP A 548 -6.89 -24.34 4.96
CA TRP A 548 -6.73 -22.88 4.89
C TRP A 548 -7.51 -22.14 5.96
N TYR A 549 -8.55 -22.76 6.50
CA TYR A 549 -9.50 -22.15 7.44
C TYR A 549 -9.69 -23.01 8.68
N LEU A 550 -8.71 -22.93 9.58
CA LEU A 550 -8.72 -23.66 10.83
C LEU A 550 -9.64 -22.98 11.86
N GLY A 551 -10.27 -23.77 12.72
CA GLY A 551 -11.17 -23.31 13.79
C GLY A 551 -12.65 -23.36 13.41
N TYR A 552 -13.51 -23.54 14.43
CA TYR A 552 -14.95 -23.67 14.26
C TYR A 552 -15.59 -22.38 13.72
N THR A 553 -15.20 -21.23 14.25
CA THR A 553 -15.72 -19.90 13.85
C THR A 553 -15.46 -19.61 12.37
N ALA A 554 -14.26 -19.93 11.87
CA ALA A 554 -13.93 -19.76 10.46
C ALA A 554 -14.81 -20.63 9.55
N LYS A 555 -15.07 -21.88 9.94
CA LYS A 555 -15.95 -22.80 9.19
C LYS A 555 -17.40 -22.33 9.14
N TRP A 556 -17.86 -21.60 10.16
CA TRP A 556 -19.22 -21.04 10.20
C TRP A 556 -19.34 -19.74 9.40
N LEU A 557 -18.29 -18.92 9.37
CA LEU A 557 -18.29 -17.61 8.70
C LEU A 557 -18.04 -17.67 7.19
N ILE A 558 -17.53 -18.80 6.69
CA ILE A 558 -17.07 -18.93 5.31
C ILE A 558 -17.87 -20.00 4.57
N THR A 559 -18.35 -19.59 3.40
CA THR A 559 -19.09 -20.46 2.49
C THR A 559 -18.19 -20.93 1.35
N TYR A 560 -17.94 -22.24 1.28
CA TYR A 560 -17.26 -22.89 0.16
C TYR A 560 -18.17 -23.93 -0.48
N THR A 561 -18.37 -23.83 -1.80
CA THR A 561 -19.23 -24.73 -2.59
C THR A 561 -18.37 -25.46 -3.63
N PRO A 562 -17.78 -26.62 -3.29
CA PRO A 562 -16.93 -27.36 -4.22
C PRO A 562 -17.72 -27.85 -5.44
N SER A 563 -17.15 -27.69 -6.63
CA SER A 563 -17.74 -28.27 -7.84
C SER A 563 -17.56 -29.79 -7.89
N GLN A 564 -18.41 -30.46 -8.68
CA GLN A 564 -18.27 -31.89 -9.00
C GLN A 564 -17.54 -32.12 -10.34
N ASN A 565 -17.00 -31.06 -10.94
CA ASN A 565 -16.31 -31.11 -12.22
C ASN A 565 -14.96 -31.79 -12.07
N ASN A 566 -14.59 -32.61 -13.06
CA ASN A 566 -13.28 -33.25 -13.08
C ASN A 566 -12.17 -32.23 -13.42
N THR A 567 -10.91 -32.62 -13.24
CA THR A 567 -9.73 -31.87 -13.71
C THR A 567 -9.00 -32.71 -14.75
N LEU A 568 -8.43 -32.06 -15.77
CA LEU A 568 -7.56 -32.69 -16.77
C LEU A 568 -6.07 -32.68 -16.35
N VAL A 569 -5.74 -31.97 -15.26
CA VAL A 569 -4.38 -31.95 -14.74
C VAL A 569 -3.99 -33.35 -14.27
N LYS A 570 -2.86 -33.85 -14.78
CA LYS A 570 -2.36 -35.19 -14.49
C LYS A 570 -1.35 -35.13 -13.34
N TYR A 571 -1.60 -35.91 -12.30
CA TYR A 571 -0.77 -35.97 -11.10
C TYR A 571 0.02 -37.28 -11.01
N LYS A 572 1.23 -37.19 -10.48
CA LYS A 572 2.15 -38.33 -10.29
C LYS A 572 2.20 -38.80 -8.83
N SER A 573 1.74 -37.98 -7.88
CA SER A 573 1.66 -38.35 -6.47
C SER A 573 0.44 -37.71 -5.78
N LYS A 574 0.27 -38.00 -4.48
CA LYS A 574 -0.76 -37.37 -3.64
C LYS A 574 -0.40 -35.95 -3.17
N GLN A 575 0.74 -35.40 -3.58
CA GLN A 575 1.13 -34.00 -3.29
C GLN A 575 0.51 -33.02 -4.29
N TYR A 576 -0.80 -33.15 -4.54
CA TYR A 576 -1.52 -32.49 -5.64
C TYR A 576 -1.29 -30.98 -5.71
N LYS A 577 -1.38 -30.27 -4.57
CA LYS A 577 -1.14 -28.82 -4.54
C LYS A 577 0.28 -28.44 -4.97
N ARG A 578 1.30 -29.18 -4.50
CA ARG A 578 2.70 -28.90 -4.84
C ARG A 578 2.95 -29.16 -6.32
N GLU A 579 2.48 -30.29 -6.84
CA GLU A 579 2.60 -30.63 -8.26
C GLU A 579 1.89 -29.61 -9.14
N LEU A 580 0.63 -29.27 -8.84
CA LEU A 580 -0.13 -28.26 -9.59
C LEU A 580 0.63 -26.93 -9.65
N ILE A 581 1.13 -26.46 -8.51
CA ILE A 581 1.87 -25.20 -8.45
C ILE A 581 3.14 -25.26 -9.30
N LEU A 582 3.91 -26.35 -9.22
CA LEU A 582 5.09 -26.54 -10.05
C LEU A 582 4.76 -26.61 -11.54
N ASP A 583 3.64 -27.22 -11.90
CA ASP A 583 3.16 -27.27 -13.28
C ASP A 583 2.69 -25.90 -13.78
N ILE A 584 2.01 -25.10 -12.93
CA ILE A 584 1.68 -23.70 -13.24
C ILE A 584 2.95 -22.91 -13.51
N LEU A 585 3.94 -22.94 -12.59
CA LEU A 585 5.21 -22.21 -12.75
C LEU A 585 5.92 -22.59 -14.05
N LYS A 586 5.95 -23.89 -14.38
CA LYS A 586 6.54 -24.37 -15.62
C LYS A 586 5.75 -23.89 -16.85
N TYR A 587 4.42 -23.96 -16.80
CA TYR A 587 3.56 -23.60 -17.93
C TYR A 587 3.61 -22.10 -18.25
N THR A 588 3.70 -21.26 -17.22
CA THR A 588 3.79 -19.79 -17.36
C THR A 588 5.22 -19.29 -17.55
N ASN A 589 6.22 -20.20 -17.63
CA ASN A 589 7.64 -19.85 -17.66
C ASN A 589 8.03 -18.90 -16.49
N THR A 590 7.48 -19.14 -15.31
CA THR A 590 7.79 -18.35 -14.11
C THR A 590 8.87 -19.09 -13.31
N PRO A 591 10.06 -18.49 -13.14
CA PRO A 591 11.13 -19.13 -12.39
C PRO A 591 10.75 -19.28 -10.92
N LYS A 592 11.26 -20.33 -10.28
CA LYS A 592 11.22 -20.46 -8.82
C LYS A 592 12.16 -19.42 -8.21
N ASP A 593 11.77 -18.87 -7.07
CA ASP A 593 12.63 -17.96 -6.32
C ASP A 593 13.93 -18.63 -5.86
N GLU A 594 15.06 -18.18 -6.39
CA GLU A 594 16.38 -18.75 -6.10
C GLU A 594 16.74 -18.67 -4.61
N MET A 595 16.38 -17.56 -3.95
CA MET A 595 16.76 -17.29 -2.56
C MET A 595 15.79 -17.89 -1.56
N ASN A 596 14.53 -18.10 -1.95
CA ASN A 596 13.49 -18.49 -0.98
C ASN A 596 12.87 -19.86 -1.25
N PHE A 597 12.89 -20.37 -2.48
CA PHE A 597 12.31 -21.67 -2.79
C PHE A 597 13.19 -22.80 -2.27
N ILE A 598 12.64 -23.62 -1.37
CA ILE A 598 13.36 -24.73 -0.73
C ILE A 598 12.99 -26.04 -1.43
N GLU A 599 13.98 -26.61 -2.12
CA GLU A 599 13.82 -27.89 -2.81
C GLU A 599 13.74 -29.06 -1.83
N LYS A 600 13.09 -30.14 -2.26
CA LYS A 600 13.01 -31.37 -1.45
C LYS A 600 14.43 -31.92 -1.25
N GLY A 601 14.84 -32.08 0.01
CA GLY A 601 16.18 -32.56 0.35
C GLY A 601 17.27 -31.48 0.35
N TYR A 602 16.90 -30.19 0.26
CA TYR A 602 17.84 -29.09 0.42
C TYR A 602 18.60 -29.21 1.74
N LYS A 603 19.93 -29.12 1.66
CA LYS A 603 20.83 -29.15 2.81
C LYS A 603 21.43 -27.77 2.99
N GLN A 604 21.36 -27.27 4.22
CA GLN A 604 22.00 -26.02 4.61
C GLN A 604 23.51 -26.10 4.39
N SER A 605 24.09 -24.98 3.96
CA SER A 605 25.54 -24.84 3.80
C SER A 605 26.18 -24.35 5.11
N PRO A 606 27.44 -24.72 5.41
CA PRO A 606 28.13 -24.19 6.58
C PRO A 606 28.36 -22.69 6.42
N ILE A 607 28.34 -21.96 7.54
CA ILE A 607 28.74 -20.54 7.56
C ILE A 607 30.19 -20.43 7.14
N LEU A 608 30.45 -19.58 6.15
CA LEU A 608 31.81 -19.32 5.68
C LEU A 608 32.54 -18.38 6.64
N LYS A 609 33.84 -18.61 6.81
CA LYS A 609 34.71 -17.68 7.55
C LYS A 609 34.80 -16.31 6.89
N GLN A 610 34.71 -16.25 5.57
CA GLN A 610 34.77 -15.03 4.77
C GLN A 610 33.81 -15.13 3.57
N TYR A 611 33.22 -14.00 3.20
CA TYR A 611 32.31 -13.85 2.07
C TYR A 611 32.90 -12.85 1.09
N ASN A 612 33.19 -13.29 -0.14
CA ASN A 612 33.85 -12.46 -1.15
C ASN A 612 32.97 -12.19 -2.38
N THR A 613 31.88 -12.94 -2.54
CA THR A 613 31.01 -12.86 -3.72
C THR A 613 29.54 -12.77 -3.31
N LYS A 614 28.74 -12.12 -4.17
CA LYS A 614 27.28 -12.07 -4.02
C LYS A 614 26.65 -13.46 -3.93
N ALA A 615 27.10 -14.42 -4.73
CA ALA A 615 26.57 -15.78 -4.73
C ALA A 615 26.77 -16.52 -3.38
N GLN A 616 27.93 -16.32 -2.72
CA GLN A 616 28.17 -16.87 -1.38
C GLN A 616 27.20 -16.27 -0.35
N ILE A 617 27.00 -14.95 -0.42
CA ILE A 617 26.08 -14.23 0.47
C ILE A 617 24.64 -14.70 0.26
N GLU A 618 24.17 -14.75 -0.98
CA GLU A 618 22.80 -15.16 -1.32
C GLU A 618 22.53 -16.62 -0.94
N ARG A 619 23.54 -17.49 -1.03
CA ARG A 619 23.45 -18.87 -0.53
C ARG A 619 23.23 -18.93 0.98
N SER A 620 23.96 -18.13 1.77
CA SER A 620 23.74 -18.04 3.22
C SER A 620 22.43 -17.35 3.58
N LEU A 621 22.00 -16.33 2.82
CA LEU A 621 20.68 -15.71 2.98
C LEU A 621 19.57 -16.74 2.73
N LYS A 622 19.69 -17.58 1.70
CA LYS A 622 18.76 -18.70 1.47
C LYS A 622 18.69 -19.62 2.68
N ASP A 623 19.83 -19.97 3.26
CA ASP A 623 19.87 -20.78 4.47
C ASP A 623 19.15 -20.10 5.66
N MET A 624 19.15 -18.76 5.74
CA MET A 624 18.40 -18.03 6.78
C MET A 624 16.88 -18.13 6.63
N THR A 625 16.37 -18.46 5.42
CA THR A 625 14.93 -18.66 5.19
C THR A 625 14.40 -20.00 5.72
N LEU A 626 15.30 -20.91 6.12
CA LEU A 626 14.93 -22.18 6.71
C LEU A 626 14.27 -21.98 8.08
N LYS A 627 13.17 -22.68 8.34
CA LYS A 627 12.36 -22.54 9.58
C LYS A 627 13.17 -22.59 10.88
N LYS A 628 14.23 -23.41 10.94
CA LYS A 628 15.08 -23.53 12.13
C LYS A 628 15.94 -22.29 12.43
N ASN A 629 16.21 -21.46 11.43
CA ASN A 629 17.07 -20.27 11.53
C ASN A 629 16.23 -18.98 11.76
N MET A 630 14.93 -19.13 12.02
CA MET A 630 13.98 -18.02 12.10
C MET A 630 13.73 -17.49 13.52
N THR A 631 14.41 -18.02 14.53
CA THR A 631 14.14 -17.72 15.96
C THR A 631 14.15 -16.21 16.23
N LEU A 632 15.14 -15.47 15.72
CA LEU A 632 15.19 -14.01 15.84
C LEU A 632 13.90 -13.34 15.37
N PHE A 633 13.44 -13.68 14.17
CA PHE A 633 12.31 -13.02 13.54
C PHE A 633 11.00 -13.32 14.27
N ARG A 634 10.88 -14.51 14.88
CA ARG A 634 9.75 -14.90 15.74
C ARG A 634 9.74 -14.13 17.07
N ASP A 635 10.91 -13.78 17.62
CA ASP A 635 11.01 -12.99 18.85
C ASP A 635 10.77 -11.49 18.57
N TYR A 636 11.18 -10.99 17.40
CA TYR A 636 10.97 -9.60 16.98
C TYR A 636 9.62 -9.34 16.32
N SER A 637 8.83 -10.38 16.04
CA SER A 637 7.47 -10.25 15.51
C SER A 637 6.50 -9.75 16.58
N SER A 638 6.67 -8.50 17.01
CA SER A 638 5.54 -7.72 17.52
C SER A 638 4.43 -7.68 16.45
N ASN A 639 3.17 -7.41 16.84
CA ASN A 639 2.02 -7.50 15.93
C ASN A 639 2.19 -6.71 14.61
N ASN A 640 3.07 -5.72 14.53
CA ASN A 640 3.15 -4.78 13.40
C ASN A 640 4.52 -4.75 12.68
N PHE A 641 5.40 -5.73 12.89
CA PHE A 641 6.72 -5.80 12.25
C PHE A 641 6.74 -6.88 11.16
N ASN A 642 6.91 -6.47 9.90
CA ASN A 642 6.85 -7.36 8.73
C ASN A 642 7.94 -7.10 7.69
N LEU A 643 8.64 -5.97 7.72
CA LEU A 643 9.54 -5.57 6.64
C LEU A 643 10.80 -4.88 7.16
N SER A 644 11.97 -5.35 6.73
CA SER A 644 13.25 -4.69 6.97
C SER A 644 14.05 -4.57 5.68
N TYR A 645 14.87 -3.53 5.55
CA TYR A 645 15.85 -3.44 4.47
C TYR A 645 17.25 -3.73 4.99
N LEU A 646 17.93 -4.64 4.32
CA LEU A 646 19.28 -5.10 4.61
C LEU A 646 20.23 -4.55 3.54
N ARG A 647 21.25 -3.82 4.00
CA ARG A 647 22.40 -3.40 3.19
C ARG A 647 23.63 -4.20 3.63
N ILE A 648 24.27 -4.86 2.68
CA ILE A 648 25.58 -5.48 2.87
C ILE A 648 26.63 -4.61 2.17
N GLN A 649 27.57 -4.07 2.95
CA GLN A 649 28.66 -3.21 2.48
C GLN A 649 29.90 -4.05 2.21
N MET A 650 30.31 -4.12 0.95
CA MET A 650 31.50 -4.85 0.52
C MET A 650 32.74 -3.96 0.65
N ASN A 651 33.90 -4.58 0.93
CA ASN A 651 35.17 -3.88 1.09
C ASN A 651 35.68 -3.27 -0.22
N ASN A 652 35.22 -3.78 -1.37
CA ASN A 652 35.51 -3.23 -2.69
C ASN A 652 34.64 -1.99 -3.03
N GLY A 653 33.74 -1.57 -2.14
CA GLY A 653 32.83 -0.44 -2.34
C GLY A 653 31.42 -0.82 -2.82
N ASP A 654 31.21 -2.06 -3.25
CA ASP A 654 29.88 -2.53 -3.69
C ASP A 654 28.89 -2.58 -2.51
N ASN A 655 27.61 -2.42 -2.83
CA ASN A 655 26.54 -2.58 -1.86
C ASN A 655 25.48 -3.52 -2.42
N TYR A 656 25.08 -4.50 -1.61
CA TYR A 656 23.97 -5.37 -1.95
C TYR A 656 22.77 -5.08 -1.05
N VAL A 657 21.62 -4.83 -1.66
CA VAL A 657 20.37 -4.49 -0.98
C VAL A 657 19.38 -5.65 -1.09
N TYR A 658 18.78 -5.97 0.04
CA TYR A 658 17.72 -6.97 0.15
C TYR A 658 16.60 -6.49 1.06
N SER A 659 15.38 -6.87 0.77
CA SER A 659 14.23 -6.75 1.66
C SER A 659 13.99 -8.07 2.39
N VAL A 660 13.98 -8.01 3.72
CA VAL A 660 13.58 -9.14 4.58
C VAL A 660 12.11 -8.96 4.93
N VAL A 661 11.27 -9.78 4.31
CA VAL A 661 9.82 -9.81 4.49
C VAL A 661 9.46 -10.95 5.44
N ILE A 662 8.78 -10.64 6.53
CA ILE A 662 8.29 -11.60 7.52
C ILE A 662 6.82 -11.85 7.21
N ASN A 663 6.52 -13.11 6.89
CA ASN A 663 5.21 -13.60 6.54
C ASN A 663 4.62 -14.33 7.74
N LYS A 664 3.72 -13.67 8.46
CA LYS A 664 3.08 -14.28 9.63
C LYS A 664 2.05 -15.31 9.20
N TRP A 665 2.00 -16.40 9.94
CA TRP A 665 1.02 -17.44 9.70
C TRP A 665 -0.30 -17.09 10.36
N HIS A 666 -1.34 -16.97 9.54
CA HIS A 666 -2.72 -16.90 9.99
C HIS A 666 -3.33 -18.28 9.89
N ASP A 667 -3.89 -18.82 10.96
CA ASP A 667 -4.67 -20.06 10.91
C ASP A 667 -5.92 -19.90 10.04
N ASN A 668 -6.49 -18.69 10.00
CA ASN A 668 -7.46 -18.22 9.02
C ASN A 668 -7.52 -16.68 8.98
N VAL A 669 -8.10 -16.12 7.92
CA VAL A 669 -8.35 -14.68 7.74
C VAL A 669 -9.86 -14.37 7.64
N ALA A 670 -10.69 -15.22 8.27
CA ALA A 670 -12.15 -15.22 8.15
C ALA A 670 -12.85 -14.07 8.90
N PHE A 671 -12.15 -13.41 9.82
CA PHE A 671 -12.76 -12.49 10.77
C PHE A 671 -12.03 -11.15 10.81
N LEU A 672 -12.80 -10.08 11.03
CA LEU A 672 -12.30 -8.70 11.00
C LEU A 672 -11.48 -8.34 12.24
N PHE A 673 -11.84 -8.85 13.42
CA PHE A 673 -11.24 -8.45 14.71
C PHE A 673 -10.34 -9.55 15.31
N ASN A 674 -9.63 -9.24 16.40
CA ASN A 674 -8.79 -10.17 17.18
C ASN A 674 -7.86 -11.05 16.33
N GLU A 675 -7.19 -10.45 15.35
CA GLU A 675 -6.25 -11.16 14.48
C GLU A 675 -5.18 -11.93 15.27
N SER A 676 -4.71 -11.36 16.38
CA SER A 676 -3.68 -11.97 17.24
C SER A 676 -4.04 -13.37 17.75
N GLU A 677 -5.32 -13.70 17.93
CA GLU A 677 -5.75 -15.03 18.39
C GLU A 677 -5.61 -16.11 17.30
N ARG A 678 -5.41 -15.69 16.04
CA ARG A 678 -5.30 -16.58 14.87
C ARG A 678 -3.90 -16.63 14.31
N LEU A 679 -2.94 -15.93 14.92
CA LEU A 679 -1.55 -15.99 14.54
C LEU A 679 -0.90 -17.23 15.16
N ASP A 680 -0.11 -17.96 14.37
CA ASP A 680 0.73 -19.04 14.85
C ASP A 680 2.20 -18.77 14.52
N PRO A 681 2.94 -18.11 15.44
CA PRO A 681 4.34 -17.77 15.23
C PRO A 681 5.25 -18.99 14.97
N SER A 682 4.81 -20.22 15.29
CA SER A 682 5.59 -21.44 15.00
C SER A 682 5.62 -21.80 13.52
N LYS A 683 4.69 -21.25 12.73
CA LYS A 683 4.53 -21.49 11.29
C LYS A 683 4.96 -20.32 10.43
N ASP A 684 5.38 -19.20 11.04
CA ASP A 684 5.87 -18.01 10.34
C ASP A 684 6.98 -18.37 9.34
N ARG A 685 7.09 -17.56 8.27
CA ARG A 685 8.13 -17.69 7.24
C ARG A 685 8.79 -16.34 7.00
N ILE A 686 10.01 -16.34 6.48
CA ILE A 686 10.60 -15.14 5.90
C ILE A 686 10.86 -15.33 4.41
N ASN A 687 10.79 -14.24 3.66
CA ASN A 687 11.35 -14.15 2.33
C ASN A 687 12.39 -13.03 2.27
N ILE A 688 13.50 -13.30 1.60
CA ILE A 688 14.56 -12.35 1.33
C ILE A 688 14.52 -12.04 -0.16
N VAL A 689 14.14 -10.83 -0.51
CA VAL A 689 13.95 -10.38 -1.90
C VAL A 689 15.05 -9.39 -2.25
N ARG A 690 15.64 -9.49 -3.45
CA ARG A 690 16.63 -8.51 -3.93
C ARG A 690 15.95 -7.13 -4.10
N GLY A 691 16.64 -6.06 -3.70
CA GLY A 691 16.10 -4.70 -3.81
C GLY A 691 15.02 -4.37 -2.78
N PHE A 692 14.08 -3.51 -3.16
CA PHE A 692 13.10 -2.88 -2.26
C PHE A 692 11.69 -3.45 -2.41
N VAL A 693 11.09 -3.87 -1.29
CA VAL A 693 9.70 -4.34 -1.21
C VAL A 693 8.91 -3.44 -0.28
N GLY A 694 7.76 -2.93 -0.74
CA GLY A 694 6.85 -2.14 0.11
C GLY A 694 7.33 -0.70 0.35
N SER A 695 6.56 0.04 1.13
CA SER A 695 6.76 1.50 1.31
C SER A 695 7.11 1.89 2.73
N TYR A 696 7.05 0.95 3.67
CA TYR A 696 7.14 1.17 5.11
C TYR A 696 8.23 0.29 5.73
N PRO A 697 9.53 0.62 5.58
CA PRO A 697 10.56 -0.13 6.27
C PRO A 697 10.33 -0.04 7.78
N ASN A 698 10.22 -1.19 8.45
CA ASN A 698 10.10 -1.22 9.91
C ASN A 698 11.49 -1.13 10.59
N LEU A 699 12.55 -1.53 9.88
CA LEU A 699 13.93 -1.48 10.36
C LEU A 699 14.92 -1.43 9.19
N PHE A 700 15.99 -0.66 9.34
CA PHE A 700 17.17 -0.76 8.51
C PHE A 700 18.24 -1.61 9.19
N ILE A 701 18.89 -2.47 8.41
CA ILE A 701 19.98 -3.35 8.83
C ILE A 701 21.18 -3.08 7.94
N VAL A 702 22.34 -2.78 8.54
CA VAL A 702 23.58 -2.53 7.81
C VAL A 702 24.66 -3.47 8.33
N VAL A 703 25.24 -4.28 7.43
CA VAL A 703 26.27 -5.27 7.76
C VAL A 703 27.48 -5.05 6.85
N LYS A 704 28.68 -5.02 7.42
CA LYS A 704 29.93 -4.95 6.65
C LYS A 704 30.40 -6.36 6.27
N GLN A 705 31.13 -6.48 5.17
CA GLN A 705 31.65 -7.76 4.67
C GLN A 705 32.39 -8.56 5.74
N ASP A 706 33.27 -7.90 6.50
CA ASP A 706 34.08 -8.53 7.55
C ASP A 706 33.24 -9.07 8.73
N ASP A 707 32.03 -8.53 8.91
CA ASP A 707 31.11 -8.93 9.98
C ASP A 707 30.13 -10.03 9.54
N LEU A 708 30.07 -10.40 8.25
CA LEU A 708 29.06 -11.33 7.71
C LEU A 708 29.11 -12.71 8.35
N SER A 709 30.30 -13.28 8.57
CA SER A 709 30.44 -14.59 9.24
C SER A 709 29.82 -14.55 10.64
N THR A 710 30.14 -13.49 11.41
CA THR A 710 29.60 -13.31 12.76
C THR A 710 28.09 -13.07 12.72
N PHE A 711 27.61 -12.24 11.79
CA PHE A 711 26.20 -11.94 11.62
C PHE A 711 25.38 -13.20 11.34
N PHE A 712 25.74 -14.00 10.33
CA PHE A 712 25.05 -15.24 10.01
C PHE A 712 25.13 -16.26 11.15
N SER A 713 26.26 -16.33 11.85
CA SER A 713 26.40 -17.20 13.04
C SER A 713 25.47 -16.83 14.17
N ILE A 714 25.23 -15.53 14.39
CA ILE A 714 24.27 -15.07 15.39
C ILE A 714 22.84 -15.37 14.94
N LEU A 715 22.51 -15.15 13.66
CA LEU A 715 21.16 -15.45 13.16
C LEU A 715 20.81 -16.94 13.26
N GLU A 716 21.73 -17.83 12.85
CA GLU A 716 21.52 -19.28 12.89
C GLU A 716 21.35 -19.81 14.32
N ASN A 717 22.14 -19.28 15.27
CA ASN A 717 22.18 -19.77 16.65
C ASN A 717 21.53 -18.81 17.64
N TYR A 718 20.59 -17.98 17.17
CA TYR A 718 20.08 -16.84 17.90
C TYR A 718 19.52 -17.25 19.27
N LYS A 719 20.00 -16.55 20.31
CA LYS A 719 19.41 -16.53 21.65
C LYS A 719 19.04 -15.09 21.99
N LYS A 720 18.04 -14.92 22.86
CA LYS A 720 17.53 -13.59 23.24
C LYS A 720 18.64 -12.61 23.70
N ASN A 721 19.63 -13.09 24.48
CA ASN A 721 20.77 -12.29 24.93
C ASN A 721 21.69 -11.78 23.80
N ASP A 722 21.60 -12.33 22.58
CA ASP A 722 22.36 -11.86 21.42
C ASP A 722 21.83 -10.54 20.84
N ASN A 723 20.70 -10.03 21.34
CA ASN A 723 20.16 -8.70 20.97
C ASN A 723 21.22 -7.59 21.10
N LYS A 724 22.04 -7.62 22.16
CA LYS A 724 23.14 -6.66 22.34
C LYS A 724 24.20 -6.75 21.24
N LYS A 725 24.46 -7.96 20.73
CA LYS A 725 25.40 -8.18 19.62
C LYS A 725 24.82 -7.75 18.28
N LEU A 726 23.52 -7.94 18.08
CA LEU A 726 22.82 -7.52 16.85
C LEU A 726 22.57 -6.01 16.78
N ALA A 727 22.50 -5.33 17.93
CA ALA A 727 22.23 -3.90 18.02
C ALA A 727 23.22 -3.04 17.19
N LYS A 728 24.46 -3.52 16.97
CA LYS A 728 25.43 -2.80 16.12
C LYS A 728 25.06 -2.78 14.63
N TYR A 729 24.23 -3.72 14.16
CA TYR A 729 23.80 -3.81 12.76
C TYR A 729 22.45 -3.14 12.51
N PHE A 730 21.61 -3.08 13.54
CA PHE A 730 20.23 -2.59 13.45
C PHE A 730 20.18 -1.09 13.74
N ILE A 731 19.55 -0.34 12.83
CA ILE A 731 19.50 1.11 12.96
C ILE A 731 18.28 1.50 13.79
N SER A 732 18.46 1.72 15.09
CA SER A 732 17.40 2.20 15.97
C SER A 732 17.05 3.67 15.70
N ARG A 733 15.91 4.13 16.22
CA ARG A 733 15.45 5.53 16.15
C ARG A 733 16.43 6.53 16.78
N GLU A 734 17.20 6.11 17.78
CA GLU A 734 18.19 6.94 18.46
C GLU A 734 19.57 6.95 17.78
N ASN A 735 19.77 6.14 16.73
CA ASN A 735 21.05 6.07 16.04
C ASN A 735 21.41 7.46 15.49
N LYS A 736 22.59 7.99 15.87
CA LYS A 736 23.04 9.33 15.48
C LYS A 736 23.14 9.51 13.95
N ASN A 737 23.40 8.42 13.22
CA ASN A 737 23.54 8.41 11.78
C ASN A 737 22.25 7.94 11.07
N PHE A 738 21.11 7.91 11.77
CA PHE A 738 19.84 7.44 11.21
C PHE A 738 19.52 8.09 9.86
N TRP A 739 19.61 9.43 9.78
CA TRP A 739 19.30 10.18 8.55
C TRP A 739 20.28 9.89 7.42
N GLU A 740 21.56 9.64 7.71
CA GLU A 740 22.54 9.26 6.69
C GLU A 740 22.24 7.88 6.11
N VAL A 741 21.83 6.94 6.96
CA VAL A 741 21.42 5.60 6.51
C VAL A 741 20.12 5.66 5.72
N TYR A 742 19.12 6.41 6.22
CA TYR A 742 17.85 6.61 5.51
C TYR A 742 18.07 7.24 4.13
N ASP A 743 18.82 8.35 4.08
CA ASP A 743 19.13 9.04 2.82
C ASP A 743 19.88 8.12 1.85
N TRP A 744 20.77 7.26 2.35
CA TRP A 744 21.44 6.26 1.50
C TRP A 744 20.44 5.27 0.88
N PHE A 745 19.55 4.67 1.67
CA PHE A 745 18.55 3.73 1.15
C PHE A 745 17.58 4.41 0.18
N GLN A 746 17.15 5.64 0.47
CA GLN A 746 16.29 6.41 -0.42
C GLN A 746 16.98 6.70 -1.76
N ASN A 747 18.23 7.16 -1.73
CA ASN A 747 19.00 7.44 -2.94
C ASN A 747 19.26 6.17 -3.76
N GLU A 748 19.50 5.04 -3.11
CA GLU A 748 19.69 3.76 -3.80
C GLU A 748 18.38 3.28 -4.46
N PHE A 749 17.24 3.48 -3.79
CA PHE A 749 15.93 3.19 -4.35
C PHE A 749 15.62 4.05 -5.58
N ASP A 750 15.92 5.34 -5.52
CA ASP A 750 15.75 6.27 -6.64
C ASP A 750 16.66 5.94 -7.83
N LYS A 751 17.83 5.33 -7.58
CA LYS A 751 18.72 4.84 -8.65
C LYS A 751 18.26 3.52 -9.25
N GLU A 752 17.83 2.57 -8.42
CA GLU A 752 17.40 1.24 -8.86
C GLU A 752 16.07 1.31 -9.63
N GLN A 753 15.15 2.19 -9.21
CA GLN A 753 13.80 2.30 -9.76
C GLN A 753 13.42 3.76 -10.07
N PRO A 754 14.12 4.46 -10.99
CA PRO A 754 13.95 5.90 -11.18
C PRO A 754 12.55 6.34 -11.63
N ILE A 755 11.73 5.41 -12.13
CA ILE A 755 10.36 5.71 -12.55
C ILE A 755 9.33 5.28 -11.49
N ASP A 756 9.57 4.21 -10.74
CA ASP A 756 8.61 3.66 -9.77
C ASP A 756 8.93 4.07 -8.31
N SER A 757 10.07 4.71 -8.09
CA SER A 757 10.48 5.15 -6.76
C SER A 757 9.67 6.33 -6.25
N GLY A 758 9.73 6.50 -4.94
CA GLY A 758 9.18 7.64 -4.23
C GLY A 758 9.65 7.57 -2.79
N ILE A 759 9.32 8.59 -2.01
CA ILE A 759 9.79 8.66 -0.61
C ILE A 759 9.23 7.50 0.22
N PHE A 760 10.12 6.80 0.94
CA PHE A 760 9.75 5.79 1.94
C PHE A 760 9.09 6.43 3.17
N ASP A 761 8.11 5.72 3.75
CA ASP A 761 7.34 6.19 4.89
C ASP A 761 7.87 5.59 6.22
N LEU A 762 8.15 6.45 7.20
CA LEU A 762 8.70 6.11 8.51
C LEU A 762 7.66 6.05 9.64
N ASN A 763 6.37 6.25 9.35
CA ASN A 763 5.28 6.16 10.35
C ASN A 763 5.21 4.80 11.03
N ARG A 764 5.72 3.75 10.38
CA ARG A 764 5.71 2.36 10.88
C ARG A 764 7.11 1.83 11.20
N TYR A 765 8.09 2.71 11.36
CA TYR A 765 9.40 2.32 11.86
C TYR A 765 9.28 1.79 13.30
N PHE A 766 10.11 0.81 13.67
CA PHE A 766 10.06 0.11 14.95
C PHE A 766 9.88 1.08 16.12
N ARG A 767 8.86 0.85 16.98
CA ARG A 767 8.32 1.89 17.89
C ARG A 767 9.28 2.31 19.01
N LYS A 768 10.04 1.38 19.57
CA LYS A 768 10.92 1.67 20.72
C LYS A 768 12.15 2.47 20.26
N SER A 769 12.58 3.43 21.08
CA SER A 769 13.79 4.23 20.81
C SER A 769 15.05 3.37 20.70
N ILE A 770 15.11 2.31 21.50
CA ILE A 770 16.16 1.29 21.49
C ILE A 770 15.57 -0.08 21.18
N LEU A 771 16.38 -0.93 20.56
CA LEU A 771 16.04 -2.33 20.32
C LEU A 771 15.88 -3.06 21.67
N PRO A 772 15.04 -4.11 21.75
CA PRO A 772 14.81 -4.82 23.00
C PRO A 772 16.13 -5.26 23.67
N GLU A 773 16.27 -4.95 24.97
CA GLU A 773 17.36 -5.44 25.85
C GLU A 773 18.77 -4.91 25.60
N THR A 774 18.94 -3.66 25.14
CA THR A 774 20.23 -2.95 25.19
C THR A 774 20.52 -2.22 26.52
N ASN A 775 19.59 -2.26 27.49
CA ASN A 775 19.84 -1.74 28.84
C ASN A 775 20.80 -2.65 29.62
#